data_AF-A0AAJ0DFS8-F1
#
_entry.id   AF-A0AAJ0DFS8-F1
#
_cell.length_a   1.000
_cell.length_b   1.000
_cell.length_c   1.000
_cell.angle_alpha   90.00
_cell.angle_beta   90.00
_cell.angle_gamma   90.00
#
_symmetry.space_group_name_H-M   'P 1'
#
loop_
_entity.id
_entity.type
_entity.pdbx_description
1 polymer ?
#
loop_
_entity_poly.entity_id
_entity_poly.type
_entity_poly.pdbx_seq_one_letter_code
_entity_poly.pdbx_strand_id
1 'polypeptide(L)'
;MPWTLPLGAINALAQFNPRYIPSDNHFQYTTDSYSELWPWRSYRTSPHMPPHMNITRYDDNLADGYIFLTPYDDKVKDGVHEEGTGFVMTTEGDLVFTPPSSFDGFCEDWLSGMTDFRKQEYRGKKYLTYWNGCNTHGAHWGHRWGRVTFIDQDYNNFTINPDLKINSLDDANEGQIDVHEHHMTDDDTMVVSSYNNTPYDLSPLGGPRDSWVVDSCFFEVDIATEEVLFEWCALNHVPLKNSRLMSHNPHGTKNNPYDWFHINAVQKIGKNYLISSRHHFAAYMISGEDGSVLWRLDGEDGGDFGSIPANFRLQHHVRAQNISDDGLTITMFNNHGRRPTLALGFWLPLPPDPKNPPVLVRRLEVRDDPVHAATQGSFQMDIGKGHAFVGYGKVPLAREFGPVKPGEVNAKLLWEGRFGYNGAAMSYRGYKMPWHATPKDWDPVILVEKTRLQRKGYLKVFVSWNGATDVGAYAVFAGDDEASMQSVGVVKKKGFETVFHVENATCVQLGAIRDGKIIRGSNLACVNPDDAFHSEIEDASTEQDQLENFDLQAGAEDKHNATMMSEVDELQAEKEQLEAEKHQLEAETEKLEAETKKLEAETDELQAHMNELEDELQAGAWTSYRLFAEVACGVVAIVAVTWAYILWRERRQANFQEDKYEPSSFGLGGFGLRVKKQRTPSIWVHHASVDEAQMKGVGDEDDDDGPGSGATTSRTPFLRQVTDR
;
A
#
# COMPACT_ATOMS: atom_id res chain seq x y z
N MET A 1 1.30 48.21 10.74
CA MET A 1 1.37 47.57 9.41
C MET A 1 2.82 47.62 8.98
N PRO A 2 3.44 46.52 8.55
CA PRO A 2 4.66 46.62 7.74
C PRO A 2 4.26 47.19 6.39
N TRP A 3 4.86 48.31 6.00
CA TRP A 3 4.56 48.97 4.73
C TRP A 3 5.44 48.34 3.65
N THR A 4 4.79 47.78 2.63
CA THR A 4 5.45 47.16 1.46
C THR A 4 5.25 48.05 0.25
N LEU A 5 6.29 48.25 -0.56
CA LEU A 5 6.15 49.01 -1.80
C LEU A 5 5.09 48.32 -2.68
N PRO A 6 4.03 49.03 -3.12
CA PRO A 6 2.98 48.42 -3.91
C PRO A 6 3.53 47.98 -5.28
N LEU A 7 2.91 46.96 -5.88
CA LEU A 7 3.36 46.35 -7.13
C LEU A 7 3.56 47.37 -8.28
N GLY A 8 2.81 48.48 -8.28
CA GLY A 8 3.01 49.59 -9.23
C GLY A 8 4.31 50.38 -9.00
N ALA A 9 4.73 50.61 -7.75
CA ALA A 9 6.00 51.25 -7.44
C ALA A 9 7.19 50.33 -7.76
N ILE A 10 7.07 49.04 -7.42
CA ILE A 10 8.04 48.00 -7.77
C ILE A 10 8.25 47.91 -9.30
N ASN A 11 7.17 47.91 -10.09
CA ASN A 11 7.27 47.93 -11.55
C ASN A 11 7.79 49.28 -12.11
N ALA A 12 7.58 50.40 -11.42
CA ALA A 12 8.16 51.69 -11.82
C ALA A 12 9.66 51.78 -11.55
N LEU A 13 10.16 51.16 -10.47
CA LEU A 13 11.58 51.05 -10.14
C LEU A 13 12.33 50.04 -11.04
N ALA A 14 11.62 49.12 -11.70
CA ALA A 14 12.19 48.05 -12.52
C ALA A 14 12.72 48.52 -13.91
N GLN A 15 13.10 49.79 -14.07
CA GLN A 15 13.66 50.32 -15.33
C GLN A 15 15.10 49.85 -15.57
N PHE A 16 15.24 48.61 -16.04
CA PHE A 16 16.41 48.05 -16.72
C PHE A 16 17.77 48.31 -16.04
N ASN A 17 17.96 47.76 -14.83
CA ASN A 17 19.28 47.45 -14.30
C ASN A 17 19.56 45.94 -14.44
N PRO A 18 20.16 45.47 -15.55
CA PRO A 18 20.39 44.04 -15.82
C PRO A 18 21.57 43.44 -15.02
N ARG A 19 21.93 44.03 -13.88
CA ARG A 19 22.98 43.52 -13.00
C ARG A 19 22.50 42.22 -12.34
N TYR A 20 22.96 41.09 -12.85
CA TYR A 20 22.77 39.81 -12.18
C TYR A 20 23.56 39.77 -10.87
N ILE A 21 22.86 39.44 -9.79
CA ILE A 21 23.43 39.17 -8.47
C ILE A 21 23.65 37.65 -8.38
N PRO A 22 24.86 37.15 -8.05
CA PRO A 22 25.11 35.72 -7.85
C PRO A 22 24.23 35.12 -6.74
N SER A 23 23.75 33.90 -6.96
CA SER A 23 22.85 33.21 -6.02
C SER A 23 22.88 31.71 -6.11
N ASP A 24 22.63 31.09 -4.97
CA ASP A 24 22.68 29.64 -4.77
C ASP A 24 21.44 29.12 -4.06
N ASN A 25 21.28 27.80 -4.08
CA ASN A 25 20.25 27.10 -3.33
C ASN A 25 20.65 27.09 -1.85
N HIS A 26 19.70 27.23 -0.95
CA HIS A 26 19.95 27.15 0.48
C HIS A 26 18.97 26.19 1.17
N PHE A 27 19.54 25.35 2.01
CA PHE A 27 18.88 24.62 3.07
C PHE A 27 19.96 24.27 4.10
N GLN A 28 19.58 24.16 5.37
CA GLN A 28 20.41 23.49 6.36
C GLN A 28 20.08 21.99 6.29
N TYR A 29 21.10 21.14 6.32
CA TYR A 29 20.95 19.69 6.41
C TYR A 29 21.13 19.29 7.87
N THR A 30 20.15 18.58 8.42
CA THR A 30 20.15 18.20 9.83
C THR A 30 20.01 16.70 9.96
N THR A 31 20.85 16.12 10.83
CA THR A 31 20.89 14.71 11.20
C THR A 31 20.81 14.61 12.70
N ASP A 32 19.96 13.73 13.23
CA ASP A 32 20.19 13.16 14.54
C ASP A 32 21.06 11.90 14.38
N SER A 33 22.14 11.80 15.13
CA SER A 33 23.05 10.64 15.12
C SER A 33 22.67 9.57 16.14
N TYR A 34 21.62 9.80 16.95
CA TYR A 34 21.25 8.96 18.09
C TYR A 34 19.83 8.35 17.98
N SER A 35 19.15 8.48 16.85
CA SER A 35 17.79 7.97 16.63
C SER A 35 17.58 7.40 15.22
N GLU A 36 16.43 6.76 14.99
CA GLU A 36 15.98 6.29 13.67
C GLU A 36 15.37 7.41 12.80
N LEU A 37 15.48 8.67 13.23
CA LEU A 37 14.95 9.83 12.52
C LEU A 37 15.70 10.06 11.20
N TRP A 38 14.99 10.02 10.08
CA TRP A 38 15.60 10.28 8.78
C TRP A 38 16.06 11.75 8.66
N PRO A 39 17.28 12.01 8.13
CA PRO A 39 17.80 13.36 7.97
C PRO A 39 16.87 14.29 7.20
N TRP A 40 16.76 15.55 7.62
CA TRP A 40 15.83 16.52 7.07
C TRP A 40 16.53 17.78 6.56
N ARG A 41 15.78 18.61 5.84
CA ARG A 41 16.18 19.95 5.41
C ARG A 41 15.40 20.99 6.17
N SER A 42 16.04 22.08 6.60
CA SER A 42 15.36 23.26 7.14
C SER A 42 15.79 24.54 6.39
N TYR A 43 15.00 25.60 6.54
CA TYR A 43 15.13 26.85 5.77
C TYR A 43 15.08 28.06 6.71
N ARG A 44 15.63 29.21 6.32
CA ARG A 44 15.54 30.44 7.14
C ARG A 44 14.21 31.18 6.95
N THR A 45 13.53 31.00 5.82
CA THR A 45 12.27 31.68 5.45
C THR A 45 11.02 30.81 5.55
N SER A 46 11.13 29.56 5.99
CA SER A 46 10.03 28.60 6.06
C SER A 46 10.16 27.67 7.27
N PRO A 47 9.07 27.37 8.00
CA PRO A 47 9.10 26.47 9.17
C PRO A 47 9.12 24.98 8.77
N HIS A 48 8.87 24.66 7.50
CA HIS A 48 8.75 23.27 7.03
C HIS A 48 10.11 22.55 7.05
N MET A 49 10.07 21.28 7.43
CA MET A 49 11.24 20.42 7.67
C MET A 49 11.15 19.10 6.87
N PRO A 50 11.07 19.18 5.53
CA PRO A 50 10.93 18.00 4.67
C PRO A 50 12.13 17.03 4.79
N PRO A 51 11.91 15.71 4.60
CA PRO A 51 13.00 14.74 4.60
C PRO A 51 13.99 15.04 3.47
N HIS A 52 15.29 14.90 3.76
CA HIS A 52 16.34 15.05 2.78
C HIS A 52 16.35 13.80 1.87
N MET A 53 15.91 13.94 0.62
CA MET A 53 15.99 12.84 -0.33
C MET A 53 17.46 12.53 -0.68
N ASN A 54 17.92 11.33 -0.31
CA ASN A 54 19.16 10.76 -0.82
C ASN A 54 18.90 10.25 -2.25
N ILE A 55 19.60 10.83 -3.24
CA ILE A 55 19.26 10.72 -4.67
C ILE A 55 20.43 10.13 -5.46
N THR A 56 20.15 9.09 -6.25
CA THR A 56 21.10 8.54 -7.23
C THR A 56 20.58 8.77 -8.65
N ARG A 57 21.46 9.28 -9.53
CA ARG A 57 21.18 9.47 -10.96
C ARG A 57 22.02 8.53 -11.80
N TYR A 58 21.34 7.73 -12.60
CA TYR A 58 21.90 6.82 -13.62
C TYR A 58 21.73 7.37 -15.03
N ASP A 59 20.90 8.41 -15.20
CA ASP A 59 20.68 9.19 -16.41
C ASP A 59 20.10 10.58 -16.03
N ASP A 60 20.48 11.64 -16.76
CA ASP A 60 19.86 12.97 -16.59
C ASP A 60 18.71 13.21 -17.58
N ASN A 61 18.49 12.34 -18.57
CA ASN A 61 17.23 12.35 -19.31
C ASN A 61 16.14 11.73 -18.44
N LEU A 62 15.55 12.54 -17.56
CA LEU A 62 14.35 12.22 -16.78
C LEU A 62 13.10 12.81 -17.43
N ALA A 63 11.92 12.30 -17.12
CA ALA A 63 10.65 12.93 -17.47
C ALA A 63 10.46 14.26 -16.71
N ASP A 64 9.57 15.11 -17.22
CA ASP A 64 9.29 16.41 -16.60
C ASP A 64 8.33 16.27 -15.40
N GLY A 65 8.23 17.32 -14.57
CA GLY A 65 7.33 17.38 -13.43
C GLY A 65 7.96 17.02 -12.08
N TYR A 66 7.16 17.15 -11.03
CA TYR A 66 7.56 17.05 -9.63
C TYR A 66 7.18 15.70 -9.03
N ILE A 67 7.91 15.31 -7.99
CA ILE A 67 7.65 14.13 -7.17
C ILE A 67 6.66 14.51 -6.06
N PHE A 68 5.65 13.68 -5.84
CA PHE A 68 4.66 13.82 -4.78
C PHE A 68 4.80 12.64 -3.82
N LEU A 69 4.96 12.94 -2.54
CA LEU A 69 5.08 11.98 -1.45
C LEU A 69 4.30 12.47 -0.23
N THR A 70 3.77 11.55 0.57
CA THR A 70 3.30 11.80 1.94
C THR A 70 4.12 10.95 2.92
N PRO A 71 5.29 11.42 3.38
CA PRO A 71 6.11 10.70 4.37
C PRO A 71 5.41 10.66 5.73
N TYR A 72 5.40 9.49 6.36
CA TYR A 72 4.93 9.29 7.74
C TYR A 72 5.54 8.02 8.34
N ASP A 73 5.41 7.87 9.66
CA ASP A 73 5.98 6.77 10.42
C ASP A 73 5.28 5.41 10.13
N ASP A 74 6.06 4.32 10.10
CA ASP A 74 5.54 2.96 9.93
C ASP A 74 5.32 2.23 11.27
N LYS A 75 6.35 2.21 12.11
CA LYS A 75 6.37 1.44 13.38
C LYS A 75 7.14 2.11 14.49
N VAL A 76 8.21 2.82 14.14
CA VAL A 76 9.05 3.58 15.06
C VAL A 76 8.58 5.02 15.00
N LYS A 77 8.34 5.59 16.18
CA LYS A 77 7.94 6.99 16.31
C LYS A 77 9.14 7.90 16.02
N ASP A 78 8.87 9.05 15.42
CA ASP A 78 9.85 10.07 15.04
C ASP A 78 10.79 9.55 13.93
N GLY A 79 10.25 8.80 12.96
CA GLY A 79 10.98 8.27 11.79
C GLY A 79 11.15 9.29 10.66
N VAL A 80 10.26 10.28 10.55
CA VAL A 80 10.45 11.52 9.77
C VAL A 80 10.11 12.76 10.60
N HIS A 81 10.77 13.89 10.32
CA HIS A 81 10.64 15.10 11.16
C HIS A 81 9.33 15.87 10.95
N GLU A 82 8.77 15.89 9.75
CA GLU A 82 7.50 16.57 9.45
C GLU A 82 6.48 15.57 8.90
N GLU A 83 5.73 14.98 9.83
CA GLU A 83 4.59 14.10 9.57
C GLU A 83 3.29 14.88 9.28
N GLY A 84 2.23 14.15 8.91
CA GLY A 84 0.88 14.72 8.77
C GLY A 84 0.73 15.67 7.58
N THR A 85 1.65 15.64 6.62
CA THR A 85 1.62 16.46 5.42
C THR A 85 2.21 15.69 4.23
N GLY A 86 2.54 16.39 3.13
CA GLY A 86 3.15 15.79 1.96
C GLY A 86 3.77 16.80 1.04
N PHE A 87 4.87 16.39 0.43
CA PHE A 87 5.80 17.27 -0.24
C PHE A 87 5.72 17.08 -1.75
N VAL A 88 5.53 18.20 -2.44
CA VAL A 88 5.82 18.34 -3.86
C VAL A 88 7.30 18.73 -3.96
N MET A 89 8.11 17.89 -4.57
CA MET A 89 9.56 17.99 -4.60
C MET A 89 10.11 17.95 -6.03
N THR A 90 11.27 18.56 -6.23
CA THR A 90 12.09 18.42 -7.42
C THR A 90 12.84 17.07 -7.45
N THR A 91 13.34 16.69 -8.62
CA THR A 91 14.29 15.58 -8.83
C THR A 91 15.67 15.80 -8.16
N GLU A 92 15.86 16.95 -7.53
CA GLU A 92 17.03 17.45 -6.79
C GLU A 92 16.78 17.39 -5.26
N GLY A 93 15.57 17.01 -4.83
CA GLY A 93 15.16 16.96 -3.42
C GLY A 93 14.80 18.33 -2.82
N ASP A 94 14.84 19.40 -3.61
CA ASP A 94 14.33 20.71 -3.18
C ASP A 94 12.80 20.69 -3.10
N LEU A 95 12.25 21.26 -2.04
CA LEU A 95 10.82 21.50 -1.86
C LEU A 95 10.27 22.43 -2.96
N VAL A 96 9.00 22.26 -3.32
CA VAL A 96 8.25 23.11 -4.24
C VAL A 96 6.97 23.60 -3.59
N PHE A 97 6.21 22.65 -3.03
CA PHE A 97 5.02 22.91 -2.23
C PHE A 97 4.90 21.89 -1.10
N THR A 98 4.42 22.34 0.05
CA THR A 98 3.77 21.50 1.06
C THR A 98 2.53 22.25 1.54
N PRO A 99 1.37 21.59 1.71
CA PRO A 99 0.23 22.23 2.36
C PRO A 99 0.57 22.50 3.84
N PRO A 100 -0.21 23.34 4.54
CA PRO A 100 -0.29 23.26 5.99
C PRO A 100 -0.52 21.80 6.38
N SER A 101 0.16 21.32 7.42
CA SER A 101 -0.05 19.95 7.90
C SER A 101 -1.52 19.76 8.28
N SER A 102 -2.05 18.54 8.15
CA SER A 102 -3.49 18.23 8.29
C SER A 102 -4.01 18.28 9.73
N PHE A 103 -3.40 19.13 10.56
CA PHE A 103 -3.77 19.44 11.94
C PHE A 103 -4.75 20.62 11.96
N ASP A 104 -5.89 20.51 11.26
CA ASP A 104 -7.01 21.46 11.38
C ASP A 104 -7.86 21.22 12.65
N GLY A 105 -7.30 20.52 13.64
CA GLY A 105 -7.97 20.08 14.88
C GLY A 105 -8.82 18.82 14.71
N PHE A 106 -8.80 18.17 13.54
CA PHE A 106 -9.72 17.08 13.20
C PHE A 106 -9.43 15.74 13.89
N CYS A 107 -8.19 15.51 14.34
CA CYS A 107 -7.80 14.32 15.10
C CYS A 107 -7.08 14.76 16.38
N GLU A 108 -7.63 14.47 17.56
CA GLU A 108 -7.02 14.89 18.84
C GLU A 108 -5.97 13.89 19.36
N ASP A 109 -6.20 12.58 19.24
CA ASP A 109 -5.39 11.56 19.94
C ASP A 109 -4.33 10.84 19.08
N TRP A 110 -4.59 10.50 17.81
CA TRP A 110 -3.65 9.75 16.97
C TRP A 110 -3.61 10.24 15.52
N LEU A 111 -2.40 10.62 15.08
CA LEU A 111 -2.15 11.17 13.74
C LEU A 111 -2.36 10.11 12.66
N SER A 112 -3.37 10.29 11.82
CA SER A 112 -3.36 9.72 10.47
C SER A 112 -2.94 10.81 9.50
N GLY A 113 -1.76 10.63 8.91
CA GLY A 113 -1.26 11.55 7.91
C GLY A 113 -2.03 11.50 6.59
N MET A 114 -1.85 12.56 5.82
CA MET A 114 -2.33 12.71 4.44
C MET A 114 -1.93 11.51 3.56
N THR A 115 -2.82 11.03 2.68
CA THR A 115 -2.49 9.96 1.71
C THR A 115 -2.96 10.25 0.29
N ASP A 116 -2.39 9.48 -0.65
CA ASP A 116 -2.70 9.50 -2.09
C ASP A 116 -2.64 10.91 -2.72
N PHE A 117 -1.70 11.73 -2.22
CA PHE A 117 -1.49 13.12 -2.62
C PHE A 117 -1.01 13.21 -4.07
N ARG A 118 -1.87 13.72 -4.95
CA ARG A 118 -1.62 13.75 -6.40
C ARG A 118 -2.40 14.84 -7.11
N LYS A 119 -1.89 15.25 -8.28
CA LYS A 119 -2.63 16.12 -9.21
C LYS A 119 -3.72 15.34 -9.93
N GLN A 120 -4.95 15.81 -9.87
CA GLN A 120 -6.09 15.33 -10.67
C GLN A 120 -6.74 16.51 -11.44
N GLU A 121 -7.78 16.24 -12.23
CA GLU A 121 -8.45 17.25 -13.06
C GLU A 121 -9.97 17.09 -12.93
N TYR A 122 -10.69 18.21 -12.78
CA TYR A 122 -12.13 18.28 -12.53
C TYR A 122 -12.69 19.57 -13.15
N ARG A 123 -13.72 19.46 -13.98
CA ARG A 123 -14.37 20.54 -14.76
C ARG A 123 -13.35 21.38 -15.54
N GLY A 124 -12.36 20.69 -16.13
CA GLY A 124 -11.24 21.28 -16.88
C GLY A 124 -10.22 22.07 -16.04
N LYS A 125 -10.28 21.98 -14.71
CA LYS A 125 -9.34 22.62 -13.78
C LYS A 125 -8.49 21.58 -13.06
N LYS A 126 -7.22 21.92 -12.83
CA LYS A 126 -6.27 21.04 -12.16
C LYS A 126 -6.25 21.32 -10.67
N TYR A 127 -6.35 20.25 -9.89
CA TYR A 127 -6.32 20.28 -8.43
C TYR A 127 -5.22 19.36 -7.92
N LEU A 128 -4.51 19.75 -6.87
CA LEU A 128 -3.91 18.77 -5.98
C LEU A 128 -5.03 18.20 -5.10
N THR A 129 -4.98 16.90 -4.87
CA THR A 129 -6.01 16.18 -4.10
C THR A 129 -5.35 15.21 -3.14
N TYR A 130 -5.94 15.03 -1.97
CA TYR A 130 -5.51 14.04 -0.98
C TYR A 130 -6.65 13.57 -0.10
N TRP A 131 -6.49 12.38 0.48
CA TRP A 131 -7.31 11.92 1.61
C TRP A 131 -6.72 12.45 2.92
N ASN A 132 -7.60 12.82 3.85
CA ASN A 132 -7.26 13.11 5.24
C ASN A 132 -8.35 12.60 6.19
N GLY A 133 -7.95 11.92 7.26
CA GLY A 133 -8.82 11.30 8.26
C GLY A 133 -8.01 10.91 9.49
N CYS A 134 -8.59 10.16 10.42
CA CYS A 134 -7.97 9.86 11.72
C CYS A 134 -7.61 8.38 11.89
N ASN A 135 -6.74 8.05 12.86
CA ASN A 135 -6.44 6.67 13.26
C ASN A 135 -7.53 6.20 14.24
N THR A 136 -8.61 5.63 13.72
CA THR A 136 -9.74 5.13 14.54
C THR A 136 -9.26 4.01 15.48
N HIS A 137 -9.54 4.14 16.78
CA HIS A 137 -8.98 3.21 17.76
C HIS A 137 -9.57 1.79 17.59
N GLY A 138 -8.70 0.77 17.54
CA GLY A 138 -9.11 -0.61 17.33
C GLY A 138 -9.47 -1.00 15.90
N ALA A 139 -9.37 -0.10 14.91
CA ALA A 139 -9.56 -0.44 13.50
C ALA A 139 -8.54 -1.48 13.01
N HIS A 140 -8.98 -2.37 12.11
CA HIS A 140 -8.10 -3.35 11.48
C HIS A 140 -7.00 -2.65 10.66
N TRP A 141 -5.78 -3.18 10.69
CA TRP A 141 -4.58 -2.53 10.16
C TRP A 141 -4.70 -2.23 8.66
N GLY A 142 -4.86 -0.94 8.34
CA GLY A 142 -5.03 -0.42 6.98
C GLY A 142 -6.38 0.24 6.74
N HIS A 143 -7.39 -0.01 7.56
CA HIS A 143 -8.70 0.64 7.46
C HIS A 143 -8.73 1.91 8.30
N ARG A 144 -9.16 3.01 7.67
CA ARG A 144 -9.30 4.35 8.24
C ARG A 144 -10.44 5.05 7.51
N TRP A 145 -11.19 5.90 8.18
CA TRP A 145 -12.25 6.71 7.57
C TRP A 145 -11.88 8.20 7.66
N GLY A 146 -12.38 8.99 6.72
CA GLY A 146 -11.94 10.36 6.48
C GLY A 146 -12.68 11.05 5.34
N ARG A 147 -12.06 12.10 4.81
CA ARG A 147 -12.58 13.05 3.83
C ARG A 147 -11.53 13.37 2.77
N VAL A 148 -11.93 13.99 1.65
CA VAL A 148 -11.02 14.28 0.52
C VAL A 148 -10.93 15.78 0.29
N THR A 149 -9.71 16.31 0.36
CA THR A 149 -9.42 17.73 0.18
C THR A 149 -8.81 18.01 -1.19
N PHE A 150 -9.27 19.10 -1.80
CA PHE A 150 -8.86 19.63 -3.09
C PHE A 150 -8.15 20.99 -2.89
N ILE A 151 -7.09 21.24 -3.63
CA ILE A 151 -6.33 22.50 -3.65
C ILE A 151 -6.15 22.94 -5.10
N ASP A 152 -6.54 24.17 -5.44
CA ASP A 152 -6.42 24.70 -6.81
C ASP A 152 -5.06 25.36 -7.11
N GLN A 153 -4.89 25.88 -8.33
CA GLN A 153 -3.65 26.51 -8.81
C GLN A 153 -3.36 27.90 -8.21
N ASP A 154 -4.33 28.51 -7.52
CA ASP A 154 -4.19 29.72 -6.71
C ASP A 154 -3.88 29.39 -5.23
N TYR A 155 -3.96 28.10 -4.87
CA TYR A 155 -3.93 27.51 -3.53
C TYR A 155 -5.17 27.77 -2.63
N ASN A 156 -6.33 28.08 -3.22
CA ASN A 156 -7.60 27.95 -2.48
C ASN A 156 -7.90 26.46 -2.28
N ASN A 157 -8.54 26.08 -1.17
CA ASN A 157 -8.92 24.69 -0.89
C ASN A 157 -10.42 24.52 -0.59
N PHE A 158 -10.90 23.28 -0.75
CA PHE A 158 -12.19 22.80 -0.24
C PHE A 158 -12.10 21.30 0.03
N THR A 159 -12.98 20.78 0.89
CA THR A 159 -13.00 19.37 1.30
C THR A 159 -14.42 18.83 1.17
N ILE A 160 -14.58 17.62 0.63
CA ILE A 160 -15.87 16.90 0.59
C ILE A 160 -15.89 15.75 1.59
N ASN A 161 -17.06 15.47 2.17
CA ASN A 161 -17.29 14.42 3.15
C ASN A 161 -18.70 13.80 3.01
N PRO A 162 -18.97 13.08 1.89
CA PRO A 162 -20.29 12.53 1.57
C PRO A 162 -20.76 11.47 2.59
N ASP A 163 -22.07 11.41 2.82
CA ASP A 163 -22.71 10.33 3.58
C ASP A 163 -22.92 9.09 2.70
N LEU A 164 -21.97 8.16 2.81
CA LEU A 164 -21.96 6.85 2.16
C LEU A 164 -22.81 5.80 2.90
N LYS A 165 -23.40 6.16 4.06
CA LYS A 165 -24.33 5.34 4.88
C LYS A 165 -23.76 4.00 5.37
N ILE A 166 -22.45 3.92 5.47
CA ILE A 166 -21.72 2.74 5.96
C ILE A 166 -21.67 2.69 7.49
N ASN A 167 -21.54 1.49 8.04
CA ASN A 167 -21.14 1.31 9.44
C ASN A 167 -19.61 1.39 9.53
N SER A 168 -19.08 2.60 9.73
CA SER A 168 -17.74 2.78 10.30
C SER A 168 -17.70 2.29 11.76
N LEU A 169 -16.55 2.34 12.43
CA LEU A 169 -16.47 2.01 13.87
C LEU A 169 -17.11 3.11 14.73
N ASP A 170 -17.51 2.80 15.97
CA ASP A 170 -18.38 3.67 16.80
C ASP A 170 -17.83 5.10 17.05
N ASP A 171 -16.51 5.29 16.94
CA ASP A 171 -15.84 6.58 17.14
C ASP A 171 -15.81 7.44 15.85
N ALA A 172 -16.00 6.85 14.67
CA ALA A 172 -15.78 7.45 13.35
C ALA A 172 -16.89 8.42 12.91
N ASN A 173 -17.07 9.50 13.67
CA ASN A 173 -17.82 10.69 13.27
C ASN A 173 -17.02 11.59 12.29
N GLU A 174 -15.85 11.12 11.87
CA GLU A 174 -14.76 11.86 11.21
C GLU A 174 -14.72 11.61 9.69
N GLY A 175 -15.90 11.34 9.11
CA GLY A 175 -16.07 11.06 7.69
C GLY A 175 -16.13 9.58 7.34
N GLN A 176 -16.34 9.30 6.05
CA GLN A 176 -16.68 7.95 5.56
C GLN A 176 -15.86 7.49 4.34
N ILE A 177 -15.03 8.34 3.71
CA ILE A 177 -14.13 7.90 2.61
C ILE A 177 -12.91 7.21 3.22
N ASP A 178 -12.46 6.09 2.66
CA ASP A 178 -11.26 5.41 3.16
C ASP A 178 -9.95 5.85 2.49
N VAL A 179 -8.83 5.55 3.17
CA VAL A 179 -7.45 5.93 2.85
C VAL A 179 -6.91 5.42 1.50
N HIS A 180 -7.56 4.44 0.87
CA HIS A 180 -7.02 3.73 -0.31
C HIS A 180 -7.19 4.43 -1.66
N GLU A 181 -8.33 5.09 -1.93
CA GLU A 181 -8.60 5.65 -3.25
C GLU A 181 -9.61 6.81 -3.27
N HIS A 182 -9.22 7.92 -3.92
CA HIS A 182 -10.12 8.99 -4.35
C HIS A 182 -9.78 9.42 -5.79
N HIS A 183 -10.48 8.91 -6.81
CA HIS A 183 -10.09 9.07 -8.22
C HIS A 183 -11.13 9.84 -9.04
N MET A 184 -10.70 10.89 -9.75
CA MET A 184 -11.57 11.61 -10.70
C MET A 184 -12.02 10.70 -11.84
N THR A 185 -13.21 10.95 -12.38
CA THR A 185 -13.74 10.28 -13.57
C THR A 185 -13.75 11.22 -14.78
N ASP A 186 -13.93 10.67 -15.99
CA ASP A 186 -14.13 11.45 -17.21
C ASP A 186 -15.49 12.19 -17.25
N ASP A 187 -16.41 11.89 -16.32
CA ASP A 187 -17.75 12.49 -16.20
C ASP A 187 -17.81 13.68 -15.23
N ASP A 188 -16.66 14.21 -14.78
CA ASP A 188 -16.55 15.23 -13.71
C ASP A 188 -17.15 14.82 -12.36
N THR A 189 -17.07 13.52 -12.03
CA THR A 189 -17.41 12.93 -10.72
C THR A 189 -16.15 12.35 -10.04
N MET A 190 -16.27 11.83 -8.82
CA MET A 190 -15.20 11.09 -8.15
C MET A 190 -15.66 9.70 -7.76
N VAL A 191 -14.82 8.68 -8.00
CA VAL A 191 -14.96 7.38 -7.34
C VAL A 191 -14.12 7.33 -6.06
N VAL A 192 -14.71 6.84 -4.98
CA VAL A 192 -14.09 6.67 -3.67
C VAL A 192 -14.29 5.25 -3.19
N SER A 193 -13.30 4.67 -2.51
CA SER A 193 -13.47 3.40 -1.79
C SER A 193 -13.96 3.63 -0.35
N SER A 194 -14.63 2.63 0.22
CA SER A 194 -14.81 2.56 1.67
C SER A 194 -15.08 1.15 2.21
N TYR A 195 -15.14 1.05 3.53
CA TYR A 195 -15.29 -0.18 4.30
C TYR A 195 -16.51 -0.11 5.22
N ASN A 196 -17.44 -1.05 5.06
CA ASN A 196 -18.69 -1.14 5.83
C ASN A 196 -18.64 -2.37 6.75
N ASN A 197 -18.53 -2.14 8.06
CA ASN A 197 -18.40 -3.21 9.05
C ASN A 197 -19.76 -3.90 9.24
N THR A 198 -19.83 -5.17 8.82
CA THR A 198 -21.12 -5.86 8.60
C THR A 198 -21.19 -7.15 9.43
N PRO A 199 -22.25 -7.38 10.25
CA PRO A 199 -22.49 -8.65 10.91
C PRO A 199 -22.72 -9.76 9.88
N TYR A 200 -22.06 -10.91 10.01
CA TYR A 200 -22.10 -11.97 9.00
C TYR A 200 -21.81 -13.36 9.57
N ASP A 201 -22.55 -14.36 9.10
CA ASP A 201 -22.37 -15.77 9.49
C ASP A 201 -21.18 -16.39 8.73
N LEU A 202 -20.08 -16.63 9.43
CA LEU A 202 -18.87 -17.27 8.89
C LEU A 202 -18.86 -18.80 9.07
N SER A 203 -19.91 -19.40 9.64
CA SER A 203 -20.01 -20.86 9.78
C SER A 203 -20.00 -21.66 8.45
N PRO A 204 -20.45 -21.13 7.29
CA PRO A 204 -20.20 -21.76 5.98
C PRO A 204 -18.71 -21.85 5.59
N LEU A 205 -17.83 -21.14 6.30
CA LEU A 205 -16.36 -21.16 6.13
C LEU A 205 -15.64 -21.74 7.37
N GLY A 206 -16.38 -22.37 8.29
CA GLY A 206 -15.85 -22.92 9.55
C GLY A 206 -15.67 -21.90 10.69
N GLY A 207 -16.10 -20.65 10.50
CA GLY A 207 -16.06 -19.59 11.51
C GLY A 207 -17.29 -19.54 12.44
N PRO A 208 -17.38 -18.53 13.32
CA PRO A 208 -18.55 -18.29 14.16
C PRO A 208 -19.76 -17.79 13.34
N ARG A 209 -20.98 -18.00 13.87
CA ARG A 209 -22.19 -17.36 13.35
C ARG A 209 -22.28 -15.88 13.71
N ASP A 210 -21.99 -15.57 14.97
CA ASP A 210 -22.06 -14.22 15.52
C ASP A 210 -20.73 -13.48 15.26
N SER A 211 -20.39 -13.32 13.97
CA SER A 211 -19.13 -12.72 13.52
C SER A 211 -19.37 -11.46 12.66
N TRP A 212 -18.28 -10.80 12.29
CA TRP A 212 -18.30 -9.56 11.51
C TRP A 212 -17.27 -9.63 10.37
N VAL A 213 -17.61 -9.02 9.24
CA VAL A 213 -16.76 -8.91 8.06
C VAL A 213 -16.63 -7.46 7.64
N VAL A 214 -15.52 -7.17 6.95
CA VAL A 214 -15.35 -5.92 6.22
C VAL A 214 -16.02 -6.09 4.87
N ASP A 215 -17.19 -5.48 4.66
CA ASP A 215 -17.70 -5.34 3.31
C ASP A 215 -16.90 -4.23 2.60
N SER A 216 -16.32 -4.57 1.46
CA SER A 216 -15.43 -3.69 0.71
C SER A 216 -16.25 -3.02 -0.40
N CYS A 217 -16.44 -1.71 -0.27
CA CYS A 217 -17.32 -0.93 -1.11
C CYS A 217 -16.57 0.09 -1.97
N PHE A 218 -17.20 0.54 -3.04
CA PHE A 218 -16.87 1.81 -3.68
C PHE A 218 -18.14 2.56 -4.07
N PHE A 219 -18.00 3.88 -4.17
CA PHE A 219 -19.07 4.81 -4.47
C PHE A 219 -18.61 5.76 -5.57
N GLU A 220 -19.52 6.17 -6.45
CA GLU A 220 -19.33 7.35 -7.29
C GLU A 220 -20.13 8.51 -6.70
N VAL A 221 -19.53 9.69 -6.57
CA VAL A 221 -20.13 10.89 -5.96
C VAL A 221 -20.00 12.11 -6.87
N ASP A 222 -21.03 12.97 -6.91
CA ASP A 222 -20.87 14.33 -7.45
C ASP A 222 -20.11 15.20 -6.44
N ILE A 223 -19.06 15.86 -6.90
CA ILE A 223 -18.11 16.62 -6.04
C ILE A 223 -18.70 17.96 -5.56
N ALA A 224 -19.82 18.42 -6.14
CA ALA A 224 -20.48 19.69 -5.82
C ALA A 224 -21.79 19.55 -5.02
N THR A 225 -22.47 18.40 -5.07
CA THR A 225 -23.64 18.10 -4.21
C THR A 225 -23.34 17.09 -3.11
N GLU A 226 -22.23 16.36 -3.20
CA GLU A 226 -21.86 15.25 -2.31
C GLU A 226 -22.86 14.07 -2.32
N GLU A 227 -23.70 14.00 -3.37
CA GLU A 227 -24.66 12.93 -3.57
C GLU A 227 -23.98 11.68 -4.16
N VAL A 228 -24.30 10.51 -3.58
CA VAL A 228 -23.94 9.19 -4.13
C VAL A 228 -24.74 8.92 -5.40
N LEU A 229 -24.04 8.73 -6.51
CA LEU A 229 -24.56 8.44 -7.85
C LEU A 229 -24.58 6.94 -8.15
N PHE A 230 -23.60 6.20 -7.61
CA PHE A 230 -23.48 4.75 -7.73
C PHE A 230 -22.85 4.17 -6.46
N GLU A 231 -23.26 2.96 -6.08
CA GLU A 231 -22.78 2.21 -4.91
C GLU A 231 -22.57 0.75 -5.31
N TRP A 232 -21.47 0.16 -4.85
CA TRP A 232 -21.19 -1.26 -5.00
C TRP A 232 -20.44 -1.78 -3.78
N CYS A 233 -20.85 -2.93 -3.23
CA CYS A 233 -20.24 -3.56 -2.07
C CYS A 233 -20.05 -5.07 -2.29
N ALA A 234 -18.85 -5.57 -1.98
CA ALA A 234 -18.39 -6.89 -2.39
C ALA A 234 -19.27 -8.06 -1.92
N LEU A 235 -19.89 -8.00 -0.74
CA LEU A 235 -20.76 -9.09 -0.24
C LEU A 235 -21.93 -9.42 -1.17
N ASN A 236 -22.47 -8.44 -1.90
CA ASN A 236 -23.60 -8.63 -2.81
C ASN A 236 -23.20 -9.32 -4.13
N HIS A 237 -21.90 -9.37 -4.45
CA HIS A 237 -21.43 -9.71 -5.80
C HIS A 237 -20.31 -10.75 -5.86
N VAL A 238 -19.55 -10.99 -4.77
CA VAL A 238 -18.38 -11.88 -4.76
C VAL A 238 -18.42 -12.85 -3.57
N PRO A 239 -18.32 -14.19 -3.78
CA PRO A 239 -18.31 -15.15 -2.68
C PRO A 239 -17.07 -15.03 -1.77
N LEU A 240 -17.29 -14.94 -0.46
CA LEU A 240 -16.21 -14.82 0.56
C LEU A 240 -15.19 -15.97 0.50
N LYS A 241 -15.63 -17.18 0.13
CA LYS A 241 -14.78 -18.38 -0.03
C LYS A 241 -13.67 -18.24 -1.09
N ASN A 242 -13.69 -17.17 -1.90
CA ASN A 242 -12.66 -16.88 -2.89
C ASN A 242 -11.49 -16.06 -2.29
N SER A 243 -11.60 -15.63 -1.02
CA SER A 243 -10.52 -15.00 -0.27
C SER A 243 -9.30 -15.91 -0.17
N ARG A 244 -8.12 -15.36 -0.48
CA ARG A 244 -6.83 -16.03 -0.30
C ARG A 244 -6.25 -15.79 1.11
N LEU A 245 -6.89 -14.95 1.94
CA LEU A 245 -6.61 -14.86 3.39
C LEU A 245 -7.41 -15.91 4.18
N MET A 246 -7.20 -17.19 3.87
CA MET A 246 -7.74 -18.28 4.69
C MET A 246 -6.90 -18.42 5.97
N SER A 247 -7.35 -17.80 7.06
CA SER A 247 -7.06 -18.36 8.38
C SER A 247 -7.80 -19.70 8.51
N HIS A 248 -7.25 -20.65 9.27
CA HIS A 248 -7.88 -21.96 9.49
C HIS A 248 -9.16 -21.90 10.37
N ASN A 249 -9.57 -20.68 10.74
CA ASN A 249 -10.85 -20.31 11.33
C ASN A 249 -11.07 -18.81 10.99
N PRO A 250 -11.99 -18.45 10.08
CA PRO A 250 -12.26 -17.05 9.74
C PRO A 250 -13.14 -16.42 10.83
N HIS A 251 -12.65 -15.35 11.44
CA HIS A 251 -13.27 -14.74 12.61
C HIS A 251 -13.04 -13.23 12.62
N GLY A 252 -14.12 -12.45 12.75
CA GLY A 252 -14.08 -11.02 13.04
C GLY A 252 -14.98 -10.63 14.22
N THR A 253 -14.60 -9.57 14.93
CA THR A 253 -15.43 -8.88 15.92
C THR A 253 -15.93 -7.55 15.33
N LYS A 254 -16.86 -6.85 16.01
CA LYS A 254 -17.31 -5.53 15.57
C LYS A 254 -16.14 -4.56 15.31
N ASN A 255 -15.14 -4.56 16.18
CA ASN A 255 -14.03 -3.61 16.13
C ASN A 255 -12.88 -4.11 15.22
N ASN A 256 -12.61 -5.42 15.21
CA ASN A 256 -11.66 -6.05 14.28
C ASN A 256 -12.38 -7.09 13.41
N PRO A 257 -13.15 -6.64 12.40
CA PRO A 257 -13.90 -7.49 11.48
C PRO A 257 -12.98 -8.26 10.51
N TYR A 258 -13.47 -9.37 9.95
CA TYR A 258 -12.69 -10.21 9.05
C TYR A 258 -12.57 -9.58 7.66
N ASP A 259 -11.34 -9.22 7.29
CA ASP A 259 -10.99 -8.54 6.05
C ASP A 259 -10.72 -9.53 4.90
N TRP A 260 -11.80 -9.95 4.24
CA TRP A 260 -11.76 -11.00 3.22
C TRP A 260 -11.48 -10.51 1.78
N PHE A 261 -11.79 -9.24 1.46
CA PHE A 261 -11.71 -8.72 0.09
C PHE A 261 -10.66 -7.60 -0.08
N HIS A 262 -10.67 -6.59 0.80
CA HIS A 262 -9.74 -5.45 0.84
C HIS A 262 -9.59 -4.73 -0.50
N ILE A 263 -10.50 -3.79 -0.78
CA ILE A 263 -10.46 -2.97 -1.99
C ILE A 263 -9.37 -1.89 -1.88
N ASN A 264 -8.45 -1.82 -2.85
CA ASN A 264 -7.30 -0.90 -2.77
C ASN A 264 -6.97 -0.11 -4.05
N ALA A 265 -7.83 -0.21 -5.05
CA ALA A 265 -7.86 0.68 -6.21
C ALA A 265 -9.24 0.63 -6.88
N VAL A 266 -9.70 1.78 -7.37
CA VAL A 266 -10.95 1.96 -8.15
C VAL A 266 -10.66 2.91 -9.31
N GLN A 267 -11.19 2.62 -10.50
CA GLN A 267 -11.15 3.51 -11.67
C GLN A 267 -12.40 3.33 -12.52
N LYS A 268 -13.12 4.42 -12.82
CA LYS A 268 -14.21 4.41 -13.80
C LYS A 268 -13.65 4.35 -15.23
N ILE A 269 -14.29 3.58 -16.10
CA ILE A 269 -13.92 3.32 -17.49
C ILE A 269 -15.21 3.34 -18.32
N GLY A 270 -15.51 4.50 -18.93
CA GLY A 270 -16.83 4.75 -19.50
C GLY A 270 -17.92 4.55 -18.43
N LYS A 271 -18.87 3.64 -18.69
CA LYS A 271 -19.94 3.31 -17.72
C LYS A 271 -19.56 2.25 -16.66
N ASN A 272 -18.37 1.65 -16.72
CA ASN A 272 -17.98 0.51 -15.90
C ASN A 272 -16.86 0.88 -14.90
N TYR A 273 -16.54 0.01 -13.95
CA TYR A 273 -15.52 0.27 -12.93
C TYR A 273 -14.50 -0.88 -12.85
N LEU A 274 -13.21 -0.57 -12.97
CA LEU A 274 -12.12 -1.49 -12.67
C LEU A 274 -11.75 -1.35 -11.19
N ILE A 275 -11.79 -2.46 -10.45
CA ILE A 275 -11.42 -2.51 -9.03
C ILE A 275 -10.34 -3.55 -8.74
N SER A 276 -9.58 -3.33 -7.67
CA SER A 276 -8.55 -4.24 -7.16
C SER A 276 -8.96 -4.83 -5.81
N SER A 277 -8.93 -6.16 -5.69
CA SER A 277 -9.00 -6.86 -4.40
C SER A 277 -7.62 -7.35 -4.00
N ARG A 278 -7.10 -6.80 -2.89
CA ARG A 278 -5.81 -7.23 -2.33
C ARG A 278 -5.87 -8.68 -1.87
N HIS A 279 -7.00 -9.13 -1.32
CA HIS A 279 -7.11 -10.43 -0.64
C HIS A 279 -7.64 -11.56 -1.52
N HIS A 280 -8.24 -11.27 -2.68
CA HIS A 280 -8.52 -12.29 -3.71
C HIS A 280 -7.36 -12.46 -4.71
N PHE A 281 -6.32 -11.62 -4.63
CA PHE A 281 -5.23 -11.52 -5.61
C PHE A 281 -5.75 -11.24 -7.03
N ALA A 282 -6.78 -10.41 -7.16
CA ALA A 282 -7.53 -10.26 -8.41
C ALA A 282 -7.95 -8.82 -8.71
N ALA A 283 -8.10 -8.53 -9.99
CA ALA A 283 -8.77 -7.33 -10.49
C ALA A 283 -10.11 -7.71 -11.13
N TYR A 284 -11.14 -6.87 -10.96
CA TYR A 284 -12.50 -7.11 -11.45
C TYR A 284 -12.99 -5.92 -12.28
N MET A 285 -13.75 -6.21 -13.33
CA MET A 285 -14.55 -5.19 -14.03
C MET A 285 -16.00 -5.32 -13.59
N ILE A 286 -16.57 -4.21 -13.11
CA ILE A 286 -17.93 -4.10 -12.59
C ILE A 286 -18.78 -3.31 -13.59
N SER A 287 -19.97 -3.82 -13.88
CA SER A 287 -21.02 -3.14 -14.64
C SER A 287 -21.60 -1.97 -13.85
N GLY A 288 -21.57 -0.76 -14.40
CA GLY A 288 -22.29 0.39 -13.81
C GLY A 288 -23.79 0.44 -14.16
N GLU A 289 -24.34 -0.57 -14.83
CA GLU A 289 -25.78 -0.67 -15.07
C GLU A 289 -26.51 -1.46 -13.97
N ASP A 290 -25.83 -2.43 -13.34
CA ASP A 290 -26.44 -3.38 -12.39
C ASP A 290 -25.49 -3.93 -11.31
N GLY A 291 -24.23 -3.45 -11.24
CA GLY A 291 -23.22 -3.93 -10.30
C GLY A 291 -22.67 -5.34 -10.61
N SER A 292 -23.09 -5.97 -11.71
CA SER A 292 -22.61 -7.31 -12.06
C SER A 292 -21.11 -7.35 -12.36
N VAL A 293 -20.45 -8.44 -11.98
CA VAL A 293 -19.05 -8.70 -12.36
C VAL A 293 -19.03 -9.12 -13.83
N LEU A 294 -18.45 -8.26 -14.68
CA LEU A 294 -18.31 -8.51 -16.12
C LEU A 294 -17.14 -9.46 -16.43
N TRP A 295 -16.06 -9.36 -15.67
CA TRP A 295 -14.93 -10.31 -15.68
C TRP A 295 -14.00 -10.13 -14.47
N ARG A 296 -13.15 -11.14 -14.25
CA ARG A 296 -12.10 -11.21 -13.23
C ARG A 296 -10.77 -11.65 -13.86
N LEU A 297 -9.74 -10.84 -13.67
CA LEU A 297 -8.33 -11.24 -13.85
C LEU A 297 -7.78 -11.73 -12.49
N ASP A 298 -7.58 -13.04 -12.34
CA ASP A 298 -6.96 -13.66 -11.16
C ASP A 298 -5.42 -13.67 -11.32
N GLY A 299 -4.70 -13.35 -10.25
CA GLY A 299 -3.23 -13.25 -10.26
C GLY A 299 -2.48 -14.59 -10.22
N GLU A 300 -3.17 -15.72 -10.06
CA GLU A 300 -2.59 -17.06 -10.04
C GLU A 300 -2.97 -17.90 -11.27
N ASP A 301 -4.25 -17.92 -11.67
CA ASP A 301 -4.73 -18.67 -12.85
C ASP A 301 -5.12 -17.80 -14.06
N GLY A 302 -5.26 -16.48 -13.88
CA GLY A 302 -5.68 -15.53 -14.92
C GLY A 302 -7.19 -15.36 -15.09
N GLY A 303 -8.00 -16.16 -14.42
CA GLY A 303 -9.46 -16.05 -14.38
C GLY A 303 -10.09 -16.20 -15.77
N ASP A 304 -10.95 -15.26 -16.14
CA ASP A 304 -11.75 -15.33 -17.37
C ASP A 304 -10.90 -15.14 -18.65
N PHE A 305 -9.63 -14.74 -18.50
CA PHE A 305 -8.66 -14.59 -19.59
C PHE A 305 -7.77 -15.82 -19.78
N GLY A 306 -7.89 -16.85 -18.93
CA GLY A 306 -6.95 -17.98 -18.92
C GLY A 306 -5.52 -17.56 -18.53
N SER A 307 -4.57 -18.48 -18.70
CA SER A 307 -3.23 -18.44 -18.09
C SER A 307 -2.51 -17.09 -18.16
N ILE A 308 -2.20 -16.50 -17.00
CA ILE A 308 -1.47 -15.23 -16.90
C ILE A 308 0.06 -15.40 -17.12
N PRO A 309 0.75 -14.51 -17.88
CA PRO A 309 2.17 -14.66 -18.18
C PRO A 309 3.13 -14.26 -17.03
N ALA A 310 2.61 -13.64 -15.97
CA ALA A 310 3.35 -13.38 -14.74
C ALA A 310 2.37 -13.26 -13.57
N ASN A 311 2.56 -14.06 -12.51
CA ASN A 311 1.68 -14.06 -11.35
C ASN A 311 1.78 -12.75 -10.54
N PHE A 312 0.65 -12.31 -9.98
CA PHE A 312 0.57 -11.19 -9.04
C PHE A 312 -0.25 -11.54 -7.81
N ARG A 313 -0.03 -10.82 -6.70
CA ARG A 313 -0.84 -10.94 -5.47
C ARG A 313 -0.59 -9.79 -4.50
N LEU A 314 -1.58 -9.54 -3.64
CA LEU A 314 -1.59 -8.45 -2.66
C LEU A 314 -1.36 -7.07 -3.32
N GLN A 315 -1.68 -6.96 -4.62
CA GLN A 315 -1.34 -5.85 -5.51
C GLN A 315 -2.11 -4.57 -5.18
N HIS A 316 -1.51 -3.41 -5.44
CA HIS A 316 -2.10 -2.08 -5.24
C HIS A 316 -2.10 -1.27 -6.55
N HIS A 317 -2.84 -0.16 -6.57
CA HIS A 317 -2.86 0.83 -7.67
C HIS A 317 -3.07 0.18 -9.05
N VAL A 318 -4.09 -0.68 -9.15
CA VAL A 318 -4.53 -1.24 -10.43
C VAL A 318 -5.19 -0.14 -11.26
N ARG A 319 -4.75 0.02 -12.50
CA ARG A 319 -5.26 1.03 -13.46
C ARG A 319 -5.41 0.42 -14.85
N ALA A 320 -6.35 0.93 -15.64
CA ALA A 320 -6.45 0.71 -17.07
C ALA A 320 -5.85 1.90 -17.85
N GLN A 321 -5.15 1.59 -18.93
CA GLN A 321 -4.58 2.52 -19.91
C GLN A 321 -4.73 1.94 -21.33
N ASN A 322 -4.55 2.77 -22.37
CA ASN A 322 -4.64 2.34 -23.78
C ASN A 322 -5.91 1.54 -24.09
N ILE A 323 -7.06 2.10 -23.70
CA ILE A 323 -8.36 1.42 -23.73
C ILE A 323 -8.96 1.50 -25.14
N SER A 324 -9.47 0.37 -25.64
CA SER A 324 -10.08 0.22 -26.96
C SER A 324 -11.11 -0.92 -26.94
N ASP A 325 -11.95 -1.00 -27.98
CA ASP A 325 -12.97 -2.06 -28.10
C ASP A 325 -12.35 -3.48 -28.13
N ASP A 326 -11.15 -3.61 -28.73
CA ASP A 326 -10.40 -4.88 -28.85
C ASP A 326 -9.61 -5.25 -27.58
N GLY A 327 -9.45 -4.35 -26.61
CA GLY A 327 -8.61 -4.58 -25.43
C GLY A 327 -8.12 -3.34 -24.68
N LEU A 328 -7.48 -3.56 -23.54
CA LEU A 328 -6.88 -2.51 -22.70
C LEU A 328 -5.58 -2.98 -22.04
N THR A 329 -4.79 -2.04 -21.50
CA THR A 329 -3.60 -2.36 -20.69
C THR A 329 -3.93 -2.19 -19.20
N ILE A 330 -3.86 -3.26 -18.41
CA ILE A 330 -3.88 -3.17 -16.94
C ILE A 330 -2.46 -2.99 -16.41
N THR A 331 -2.26 -2.01 -15.54
CA THR A 331 -1.00 -1.75 -14.83
C THR A 331 -1.22 -1.82 -13.32
N MET A 332 -0.27 -2.38 -12.56
CA MET A 332 -0.38 -2.54 -11.11
C MET A 332 0.97 -2.54 -10.40
N PHE A 333 0.96 -2.19 -9.11
CA PHE A 333 2.06 -2.41 -8.19
C PHE A 333 1.88 -3.77 -7.52
N ASN A 334 2.64 -4.79 -7.93
CA ASN A 334 2.55 -6.16 -7.40
C ASN A 334 3.48 -6.32 -6.20
N ASN A 335 2.92 -6.14 -5.01
CA ASN A 335 3.59 -6.34 -3.71
C ASN A 335 4.14 -7.77 -3.56
N HIS A 336 3.50 -8.77 -4.17
CA HIS A 336 3.99 -10.14 -4.36
C HIS A 336 4.18 -10.99 -3.09
N GLY A 337 4.06 -10.40 -1.90
CA GLY A 337 4.14 -11.05 -0.59
C GLY A 337 5.59 -11.19 -0.11
N ARG A 338 6.07 -12.43 0.08
CA ARG A 338 7.46 -12.72 0.46
C ARG A 338 8.47 -12.66 -0.71
N ARG A 339 8.03 -12.35 -1.92
CA ARG A 339 8.87 -12.22 -3.12
C ARG A 339 9.20 -10.74 -3.40
N PRO A 340 10.22 -10.43 -4.22
CA PRO A 340 10.47 -9.07 -4.67
C PRO A 340 9.24 -8.46 -5.35
N THR A 341 9.00 -7.20 -5.02
CA THR A 341 7.92 -6.36 -5.56
C THR A 341 8.21 -6.00 -7.01
N LEU A 342 7.17 -6.03 -7.85
CA LEU A 342 7.26 -5.78 -9.29
C LEU A 342 6.25 -4.71 -9.70
N ALA A 343 6.66 -3.76 -10.55
CA ALA A 343 5.67 -2.98 -11.29
C ALA A 343 5.30 -3.75 -12.57
N LEU A 344 4.04 -4.20 -12.67
CA LEU A 344 3.57 -5.08 -13.75
C LEU A 344 2.56 -4.38 -14.65
N GLY A 345 2.61 -4.70 -15.94
CA GLY A 345 1.63 -4.26 -16.91
C GLY A 345 1.32 -5.35 -17.92
N PHE A 346 0.03 -5.59 -18.16
CA PHE A 346 -0.50 -6.63 -19.04
C PHE A 346 -1.41 -5.98 -20.07
N TRP A 347 -1.26 -6.31 -21.36
CA TRP A 347 -2.31 -6.09 -22.35
C TRP A 347 -3.32 -7.24 -22.27
N LEU A 348 -4.60 -6.90 -22.17
CA LEU A 348 -5.73 -7.82 -22.11
C LEU A 348 -6.59 -7.61 -23.36
N PRO A 349 -6.88 -8.67 -24.15
CA PRO A 349 -7.90 -8.60 -25.18
C PRO A 349 -9.29 -8.48 -24.55
N LEU A 350 -10.21 -7.81 -25.24
CA LEU A 350 -11.63 -7.76 -24.88
C LEU A 350 -12.50 -8.22 -26.06
N PRO A 351 -13.60 -8.97 -25.80
CA PRO A 351 -13.95 -9.61 -24.52
C PRO A 351 -12.93 -10.69 -24.10
N PRO A 352 -12.95 -11.15 -22.84
CA PRO A 352 -12.04 -12.20 -22.37
C PRO A 352 -12.18 -13.50 -23.17
N ASP A 353 -11.07 -14.09 -23.59
CA ASP A 353 -11.01 -15.43 -24.19
C ASP A 353 -9.81 -16.21 -23.61
N PRO A 354 -10.02 -17.31 -22.86
CA PRO A 354 -8.95 -18.18 -22.36
C PRO A 354 -8.02 -18.79 -23.42
N LYS A 355 -8.32 -18.65 -24.72
CA LYS A 355 -7.43 -19.05 -25.83
C LYS A 355 -6.52 -17.92 -26.32
N ASN A 356 -6.80 -16.68 -25.92
CA ASN A 356 -6.02 -15.48 -26.22
C ASN A 356 -5.59 -14.81 -24.90
N PRO A 357 -4.64 -15.41 -24.16
CA PRO A 357 -4.30 -14.98 -22.80
C PRO A 357 -3.63 -13.59 -22.77
N PRO A 358 -3.59 -12.93 -21.59
CA PRO A 358 -2.97 -11.61 -21.45
C PRO A 358 -1.48 -11.62 -21.83
N VAL A 359 -0.99 -10.51 -22.35
CA VAL A 359 0.42 -10.35 -22.77
C VAL A 359 1.15 -9.42 -21.80
N LEU A 360 2.29 -9.86 -21.26
CA LEU A 360 3.13 -9.03 -20.39
C LEU A 360 3.80 -7.91 -21.22
N VAL A 361 3.51 -6.65 -20.90
CA VAL A 361 4.05 -5.45 -21.58
C VAL A 361 4.90 -4.56 -20.68
N ARG A 362 4.83 -4.74 -19.35
CA ARG A 362 5.72 -4.12 -18.36
C ARG A 362 6.07 -5.11 -17.25
N ARG A 363 7.35 -5.14 -16.89
CA ARG A 363 7.89 -5.77 -15.68
C ARG A 363 9.09 -4.95 -15.24
N LEU A 364 8.92 -4.06 -14.27
CA LEU A 364 9.99 -3.23 -13.74
C LEU A 364 10.47 -3.81 -12.41
N GLU A 365 11.75 -4.16 -12.39
CA GLU A 365 12.49 -4.75 -11.27
C GLU A 365 13.94 -4.28 -11.35
N VAL A 366 14.61 -4.09 -10.21
CA VAL A 366 16.06 -3.91 -10.13
C VAL A 366 16.58 -5.19 -9.50
N ARG A 367 17.29 -6.02 -10.28
CA ARG A 367 17.60 -7.40 -9.87
C ARG A 367 18.66 -7.47 -8.77
N ASP A 368 19.62 -6.56 -8.84
CA ASP A 368 20.75 -6.49 -7.92
C ASP A 368 20.45 -5.65 -6.66
N ASP A 369 19.28 -4.98 -6.62
CA ASP A 369 18.69 -4.37 -5.43
C ASP A 369 17.15 -4.58 -5.40
N PRO A 370 16.69 -5.78 -5.00
CA PRO A 370 15.28 -6.15 -5.00
C PRO A 370 14.52 -5.55 -3.81
N VAL A 371 13.48 -4.77 -4.10
CA VAL A 371 12.64 -4.13 -3.07
C VAL A 371 11.49 -5.06 -2.64
N HIS A 372 11.18 -5.08 -1.34
CA HIS A 372 10.15 -5.92 -0.73
C HIS A 372 9.09 -5.06 -0.01
N ALA A 373 8.22 -4.40 -0.77
CA ALA A 373 7.11 -3.59 -0.26
C ALA A 373 5.85 -4.46 -0.03
N ALA A 374 5.65 -4.93 1.21
CA ALA A 374 4.58 -5.88 1.56
C ALA A 374 3.13 -5.34 1.45
N THR A 375 2.96 -4.02 1.45
CA THR A 375 1.69 -3.29 1.34
C THR A 375 1.90 -1.98 0.59
N GLN A 376 0.79 -1.34 0.19
CA GLN A 376 0.77 0.00 -0.41
C GLN A 376 1.53 0.08 -1.75
N GLY A 377 1.85 1.29 -2.21
CA GLY A 377 2.67 1.53 -3.39
C GLY A 377 1.87 1.77 -4.68
N SER A 378 2.58 2.24 -5.69
CA SER A 378 2.01 2.87 -6.88
C SER A 378 2.91 2.72 -8.10
N PHE A 379 2.28 2.58 -9.27
CA PHE A 379 2.95 2.47 -10.57
C PHE A 379 2.26 3.38 -11.60
N GLN A 380 3.03 4.27 -12.21
CA GLN A 380 2.65 5.03 -13.41
C GLN A 380 3.44 4.46 -14.60
N MET A 381 2.75 3.84 -15.57
CA MET A 381 3.39 3.23 -16.75
C MET A 381 3.85 4.26 -17.81
N ASP A 382 3.24 5.44 -17.85
CA ASP A 382 3.71 6.59 -18.62
C ASP A 382 3.64 7.85 -17.74
N ILE A 383 4.74 8.60 -17.72
CA ILE A 383 4.87 9.93 -17.07
C ILE A 383 5.37 11.00 -18.07
N GLY A 384 5.34 10.70 -19.36
CA GLY A 384 6.04 11.44 -20.41
C GLY A 384 7.32 10.74 -20.84
N LYS A 385 7.76 11.02 -22.08
CA LYS A 385 8.91 10.37 -22.75
C LYS A 385 8.81 8.83 -22.86
N GLY A 386 7.65 8.23 -22.52
CA GLY A 386 7.48 6.77 -22.39
C GLY A 386 8.15 6.18 -21.15
N HIS A 387 8.56 7.03 -20.19
CA HIS A 387 9.15 6.64 -18.91
C HIS A 387 8.07 6.18 -17.93
N ALA A 388 8.46 5.52 -16.85
CA ALA A 388 7.59 5.07 -15.79
C ALA A 388 8.07 5.54 -14.41
N PHE A 389 7.14 5.75 -13.47
CA PHE A 389 7.44 6.05 -12.08
C PHE A 389 6.89 4.95 -11.16
N VAL A 390 7.66 4.62 -10.12
CA VAL A 390 7.29 3.62 -9.11
C VAL A 390 7.58 4.19 -7.72
N GLY A 391 6.52 4.41 -6.93
CA GLY A 391 6.60 4.74 -5.51
C GLY A 391 6.38 3.48 -4.68
N TYR A 392 7.31 3.14 -3.79
CA TYR A 392 7.38 1.81 -3.16
C TYR A 392 6.57 1.64 -1.85
N GLY A 393 5.62 2.53 -1.55
CA GLY A 393 4.65 2.30 -0.48
C GLY A 393 5.32 2.22 0.91
N LYS A 394 5.21 1.04 1.51
CA LYS A 394 5.85 0.68 2.79
C LYS A 394 7.39 0.81 2.80
N VAL A 395 8.04 0.90 1.63
CA VAL A 395 9.47 1.20 1.54
C VAL A 395 9.63 2.67 1.12
N PRO A 396 10.37 3.51 1.88
CA PRO A 396 10.47 4.95 1.66
C PRO A 396 11.42 5.30 0.49
N LEU A 397 10.99 4.90 -0.70
CA LEU A 397 11.77 4.86 -1.93
C LEU A 397 10.88 5.17 -3.13
N ALA A 398 11.40 5.92 -4.09
CA ALA A 398 10.81 6.08 -5.41
C ALA A 398 11.86 5.90 -6.52
N ARG A 399 11.45 5.38 -7.67
CA ARG A 399 12.30 5.12 -8.84
C ARG A 399 11.64 5.61 -10.13
N GLU A 400 12.45 6.21 -11.01
CA GLU A 400 12.07 6.48 -12.40
C GLU A 400 12.80 5.52 -13.34
N PHE A 401 12.04 4.89 -14.23
CA PHE A 401 12.54 3.99 -15.27
C PHE A 401 12.31 4.59 -16.66
N GLY A 402 13.25 4.36 -17.57
CA GLY A 402 13.16 4.87 -18.94
C GLY A 402 12.19 4.10 -19.83
N PRO A 403 12.20 4.38 -21.15
CA PRO A 403 11.32 3.69 -22.08
C PRO A 403 11.73 2.21 -22.23
N VAL A 404 10.74 1.33 -22.18
CA VAL A 404 10.90 -0.09 -22.54
C VAL A 404 11.11 -0.20 -24.06
N LYS A 405 12.11 -0.96 -24.49
CA LYS A 405 12.43 -1.13 -25.92
C LYS A 405 11.41 -2.06 -26.60
N PRO A 406 11.20 -1.94 -27.93
CA PRO A 406 10.35 -2.88 -28.67
C PRO A 406 10.78 -4.34 -28.47
N GLY A 407 9.87 -5.19 -27.99
CA GLY A 407 10.13 -6.60 -27.68
C GLY A 407 10.73 -6.89 -26.30
N GLU A 408 11.03 -5.86 -25.50
CA GLU A 408 11.40 -5.99 -24.08
C GLU A 408 10.18 -5.71 -23.17
N VAL A 409 10.27 -6.07 -21.89
CA VAL A 409 9.27 -5.72 -20.84
C VAL A 409 9.87 -4.92 -19.67
N ASN A 410 11.20 -4.93 -19.54
CA ASN A 410 11.95 -4.22 -18.50
C ASN A 410 12.48 -2.89 -19.06
N ALA A 411 12.83 -1.95 -18.18
CA ALA A 411 13.44 -0.66 -18.55
C ALA A 411 14.71 -0.38 -17.74
N LYS A 412 15.55 0.53 -18.25
CA LYS A 412 16.71 1.07 -17.51
C LYS A 412 16.22 1.92 -16.34
N LEU A 413 16.77 1.72 -15.13
CA LEU A 413 16.63 2.66 -14.01
C LEU A 413 17.37 3.98 -14.36
N LEU A 414 16.71 5.12 -14.18
CA LEU A 414 17.26 6.44 -14.50
C LEU A 414 17.54 7.27 -13.26
N TRP A 415 16.61 7.27 -12.30
CA TRP A 415 16.68 8.03 -11.07
C TRP A 415 16.11 7.22 -9.91
N GLU A 416 16.68 7.42 -8.74
CA GLU A 416 16.20 6.89 -7.46
C GLU A 416 16.28 7.97 -6.39
N GLY A 417 15.26 8.04 -5.53
CA GLY A 417 15.25 8.88 -4.33
C GLY A 417 14.72 8.12 -3.13
N ARG A 418 15.50 8.11 -2.05
CA ARG A 418 15.16 7.55 -0.74
C ARG A 418 14.93 8.67 0.27
N PHE A 419 13.86 8.56 1.04
CA PHE A 419 13.40 9.60 1.99
C PHE A 419 13.16 9.05 3.41
N GLY A 420 13.73 7.89 3.74
CA GLY A 420 13.55 7.21 5.01
C GLY A 420 14.39 5.94 5.16
N TYR A 421 14.55 5.49 6.40
CA TYR A 421 15.05 4.14 6.71
C TYR A 421 13.90 3.12 6.58
N ASN A 422 14.23 1.90 6.12
CA ASN A 422 13.22 0.85 5.91
C ASN A 422 12.56 0.44 7.23
N GLY A 423 11.25 0.68 7.39
CA GLY A 423 10.49 0.28 8.59
C GLY A 423 10.41 1.34 9.69
N ALA A 424 11.18 2.43 9.58
CA ALA A 424 10.96 3.65 10.34
C ALA A 424 9.88 4.50 9.63
N ALA A 425 10.10 4.80 8.33
CA ALA A 425 9.24 5.67 7.54
C ALA A 425 8.69 5.00 6.27
N MET A 426 7.55 5.48 5.77
CA MET A 426 6.93 5.06 4.51
C MET A 426 6.18 6.19 3.81
N SER A 427 5.65 5.94 2.61
CA SER A 427 4.65 6.81 1.99
C SER A 427 3.66 6.02 1.14
N TYR A 428 2.37 6.19 1.40
CA TYR A 428 1.31 5.29 0.92
C TYR A 428 1.33 5.05 -0.60
N ARG A 429 1.44 6.14 -1.38
CA ARG A 429 1.64 6.13 -2.83
C ARG A 429 2.58 7.30 -3.16
N GLY A 430 3.43 7.13 -4.17
CA GLY A 430 4.36 8.14 -4.64
C GLY A 430 4.24 8.35 -6.15
N TYR A 431 4.15 9.61 -6.57
CA TYR A 431 3.85 10.00 -7.94
C TYR A 431 4.89 10.93 -8.54
N LYS A 432 4.99 10.97 -9.87
CA LYS A 432 5.63 12.05 -10.62
C LYS A 432 4.64 12.67 -11.60
N MET A 433 4.41 13.98 -11.49
CA MET A 433 3.41 14.72 -12.28
C MET A 433 3.81 16.20 -12.48
N PRO A 434 3.45 16.83 -13.61
CA PRO A 434 3.58 18.28 -13.76
C PRO A 434 2.53 19.03 -12.93
N TRP A 435 2.95 20.11 -12.27
CA TRP A 435 2.08 21.06 -11.57
C TRP A 435 2.55 22.49 -11.88
N HIS A 436 1.60 23.42 -11.97
CA HIS A 436 1.86 24.83 -12.22
C HIS A 436 0.91 25.65 -11.35
N ALA A 437 1.44 26.51 -10.47
CA ALA A 437 0.64 27.24 -9.52
C ALA A 437 1.30 28.54 -9.05
N THR A 438 0.49 29.42 -8.46
CA THR A 438 0.92 30.70 -7.90
C THR A 438 0.11 31.02 -6.66
N PRO A 439 0.72 31.12 -5.47
CA PRO A 439 0.00 31.53 -4.29
C PRO A 439 -0.69 32.88 -4.47
N LYS A 440 -2.00 32.88 -4.26
CA LYS A 440 -2.85 34.06 -4.32
C LYS A 440 -2.84 34.83 -2.99
N ASP A 441 -2.90 34.11 -1.87
CA ASP A 441 -3.17 34.71 -0.56
C ASP A 441 -1.91 34.87 0.33
N TRP A 442 -0.74 34.37 -0.10
CA TRP A 442 0.55 34.65 0.55
C TRP A 442 1.67 35.07 -0.42
N ASP A 443 2.58 35.89 0.08
CA ASP A 443 3.69 36.51 -0.66
C ASP A 443 4.98 35.65 -0.62
N PRO A 444 5.99 35.94 -1.45
CA PRO A 444 7.36 35.50 -1.20
C PRO A 444 7.83 35.98 0.17
N VAL A 445 8.37 35.08 0.98
CA VAL A 445 8.93 35.40 2.30
C VAL A 445 10.42 35.66 2.15
N ILE A 446 10.89 36.79 2.69
CA ILE A 446 12.32 37.14 2.74
C ILE A 446 12.80 37.36 4.17
N LEU A 447 14.04 36.94 4.42
CA LEU A 447 14.80 37.16 5.65
C LEU A 447 16.18 37.73 5.32
N VAL A 448 16.68 38.61 6.20
CA VAL A 448 18.01 39.24 6.07
C VAL A 448 18.87 38.99 7.31
N GLU A 449 20.11 38.57 7.10
CA GLU A 449 21.15 38.38 8.13
C GLU A 449 22.28 39.40 7.95
N LYS A 450 22.81 39.95 9.05
CA LYS A 450 24.11 40.65 9.05
C LYS A 450 25.23 39.63 8.90
N THR A 451 26.19 39.83 8.00
CA THR A 451 27.36 38.94 7.90
C THR A 451 28.53 39.43 8.75
N ARG A 452 29.41 38.52 9.19
CA ARG A 452 30.67 38.83 9.89
C ARG A 452 31.69 39.62 9.04
N LEU A 453 31.49 39.72 7.73
CA LEU A 453 32.34 40.53 6.85
C LEU A 453 32.20 42.01 7.22
N GLN A 454 33.30 42.67 7.60
CA GLN A 454 33.32 44.04 8.15
C GLN A 454 32.98 45.16 7.11
N ARG A 455 32.26 44.83 6.03
CA ARG A 455 31.72 45.80 5.08
C ARG A 455 30.37 46.31 5.61
N LYS A 456 30.29 47.61 5.89
CA LYS A 456 29.06 48.27 6.34
C LYS A 456 27.93 48.02 5.34
N GLY A 457 26.80 47.47 5.81
CA GLY A 457 25.63 47.19 4.98
C GLY A 457 25.78 46.00 4.03
N TYR A 458 26.64 45.03 4.34
CA TYR A 458 26.69 43.74 3.63
C TYR A 458 25.71 42.75 4.27
N LEU A 459 24.60 42.49 3.57
CA LEU A 459 23.51 41.63 4.00
C LEU A 459 23.54 40.29 3.24
N LYS A 460 23.28 39.20 3.96
CA LYS A 460 22.94 37.90 3.39
C LYS A 460 21.41 37.80 3.38
N VAL A 461 20.84 37.44 2.24
CA VAL A 461 19.40 37.51 1.99
C VAL A 461 18.90 36.16 1.52
N PHE A 462 17.79 35.72 2.11
CA PHE A 462 17.10 34.47 1.78
C PHE A 462 15.72 34.79 1.23
N VAL A 463 15.25 34.00 0.26
CA VAL A 463 13.89 34.07 -0.27
C VAL A 463 13.34 32.69 -0.59
N SER A 464 12.12 32.40 -0.13
CA SER A 464 11.30 31.29 -0.63
C SER A 464 9.87 31.76 -0.94
N TRP A 465 9.11 30.94 -1.65
CA TRP A 465 7.67 31.18 -1.88
C TRP A 465 6.98 29.83 -2.05
N ASN A 466 6.44 29.28 -0.95
CA ASN A 466 5.82 27.95 -0.93
C ASN A 466 4.72 27.85 -2.00
N GLY A 467 4.85 26.92 -2.95
CA GLY A 467 3.91 26.72 -4.05
C GLY A 467 4.17 27.48 -5.35
N ALA A 468 5.11 28.42 -5.40
CA ALA A 468 5.36 29.21 -6.61
C ALA A 468 6.27 28.47 -7.61
N THR A 469 5.67 27.69 -8.51
CA THR A 469 6.39 26.90 -9.53
C THR A 469 7.06 27.77 -10.59
N ASP A 470 6.31 28.73 -11.13
CA ASP A 470 6.65 29.41 -12.39
C ASP A 470 7.39 30.75 -12.13
N VAL A 471 8.34 30.77 -11.20
CA VAL A 471 9.14 31.97 -10.84
C VAL A 471 10.60 31.72 -11.19
N GLY A 472 11.12 32.44 -12.19
CA GLY A 472 12.50 32.25 -12.67
C GLY A 472 13.54 33.09 -11.94
N ALA A 473 13.13 34.22 -11.36
CA ALA A 473 14.01 35.22 -10.78
C ALA A 473 13.27 36.13 -9.78
N TYR A 474 14.02 36.96 -9.07
CA TYR A 474 13.49 38.07 -8.27
C TYR A 474 14.23 39.37 -8.65
N ALA A 475 13.50 40.47 -8.82
CA ALA A 475 14.07 41.81 -8.84
C ALA A 475 14.41 42.22 -7.41
N VAL A 476 15.60 42.78 -7.20
CA VAL A 476 16.11 43.15 -5.87
C VAL A 476 16.05 44.67 -5.71
N PHE A 477 15.35 45.12 -4.67
CA PHE A 477 15.30 46.51 -4.23
C PHE A 477 15.94 46.61 -2.84
N ALA A 478 16.80 47.61 -2.64
CA ALA A 478 17.51 47.79 -1.38
C ALA A 478 17.73 49.28 -1.06
N GLY A 479 17.88 49.59 0.22
CA GLY A 479 18.09 50.95 0.74
C GLY A 479 18.42 50.97 2.24
N ASP A 480 18.48 52.17 2.82
CA ASP A 480 18.60 52.36 4.28
C ASP A 480 17.22 52.32 4.99
N ASP A 481 16.14 52.50 4.22
CA ASP A 481 14.73 52.46 4.63
C ASP A 481 13.80 52.21 3.41
N GLU A 482 12.47 52.23 3.60
CA GLU A 482 11.48 52.10 2.52
C GLU A 482 11.56 53.24 1.48
N ALA A 483 11.86 54.46 1.92
CA ALA A 483 11.83 55.67 1.08
C ALA A 483 13.08 55.81 0.19
N SER A 484 14.19 55.17 0.57
CA SER A 484 15.48 55.15 -0.13
C SER A 484 15.66 53.93 -1.05
N MET A 485 14.66 53.05 -1.15
CA MET A 485 14.69 51.84 -1.98
C MET A 485 15.02 52.10 -3.46
N GLN A 486 16.06 51.44 -3.95
CA GLN A 486 16.49 51.48 -5.36
C GLN A 486 16.69 50.07 -5.92
N SER A 487 16.52 49.90 -7.24
CA SER A 487 16.74 48.61 -7.91
C SER A 487 18.24 48.32 -8.06
N VAL A 488 18.73 47.38 -7.25
CA VAL A 488 20.17 47.04 -7.19
C VAL A 488 20.58 45.89 -8.13
N GLY A 489 19.63 45.09 -8.60
CA GLY A 489 19.86 44.04 -9.59
C GLY A 489 18.72 43.02 -9.70
N VAL A 490 19.03 41.89 -10.34
CA VAL A 490 18.13 40.73 -10.49
C VAL A 490 18.87 39.47 -10.03
N VAL A 491 18.18 38.61 -9.29
CA VAL A 491 18.71 37.35 -8.76
C VAL A 491 17.93 36.16 -9.34
N LYS A 492 18.59 35.06 -9.73
CA LYS A 492 17.92 33.88 -10.30
C LYS A 492 17.42 32.97 -9.17
N LYS A 493 16.19 32.43 -9.29
CA LYS A 493 15.68 31.41 -8.35
C LYS A 493 16.54 30.15 -8.43
N LYS A 494 16.90 29.62 -7.26
CA LYS A 494 17.61 28.36 -7.03
C LYS A 494 16.85 27.59 -5.95
N GLY A 495 16.60 26.30 -6.20
CA GLY A 495 15.86 25.40 -5.31
C GLY A 495 14.58 25.97 -4.71
N PHE A 496 14.29 25.62 -3.45
CA PHE A 496 13.16 26.15 -2.69
C PHE A 496 13.47 27.56 -2.18
N GLU A 497 14.51 27.66 -1.35
CA GLU A 497 15.04 28.89 -0.78
C GLU A 497 16.30 29.30 -1.54
N THR A 498 16.31 30.52 -2.06
CA THR A 498 17.45 31.11 -2.76
C THR A 498 18.22 32.02 -1.82
N VAL A 499 19.54 31.86 -1.72
CA VAL A 499 20.42 32.76 -0.95
C VAL A 499 21.28 33.62 -1.88
N PHE A 500 21.46 34.89 -1.51
CA PHE A 500 22.30 35.85 -2.21
C PHE A 500 22.77 36.97 -1.26
N HIS A 501 23.54 37.93 -1.78
CA HIS A 501 24.10 39.04 -0.99
C HIS A 501 23.78 40.41 -1.59
N VAL A 502 23.65 41.41 -0.72
CA VAL A 502 23.42 42.82 -1.06
C VAL A 502 24.43 43.68 -0.30
N GLU A 503 25.01 44.70 -0.95
CA GLU A 503 25.98 45.62 -0.36
C GLU A 503 25.41 47.04 -0.21
N ASN A 504 25.83 47.75 0.85
CA ASN A 504 25.45 49.13 1.18
C ASN A 504 23.94 49.34 1.41
N ALA A 505 23.29 48.42 2.14
CA ALA A 505 21.90 48.54 2.55
C ALA A 505 21.66 48.04 3.99
N THR A 506 20.54 48.44 4.58
CA THR A 506 19.98 47.86 5.83
C THR A 506 18.65 47.15 5.57
N CYS A 507 17.91 47.58 4.54
CA CYS A 507 16.61 47.06 4.13
C CYS A 507 16.65 46.47 2.72
N VAL A 508 15.89 45.39 2.51
CA VAL A 508 15.68 44.73 1.21
C VAL A 508 14.19 44.43 1.02
N GLN A 509 13.69 44.57 -0.21
CA GLN A 509 12.41 44.02 -0.67
C GLN A 509 12.59 43.39 -2.06
N LEU A 510 11.87 42.32 -2.36
CA LEU A 510 11.95 41.60 -3.63
C LEU A 510 10.66 41.70 -4.44
N GLY A 511 10.80 41.62 -5.77
CA GLY A 511 9.70 41.42 -6.71
C GLY A 511 9.87 40.11 -7.47
N ALA A 512 8.98 39.13 -7.29
CA ALA A 512 9.03 37.84 -7.98
C ALA A 512 8.75 37.99 -9.48
N ILE A 513 9.64 37.46 -10.34
CA ILE A 513 9.60 37.60 -11.79
C ILE A 513 9.10 36.32 -12.47
N ARG A 514 8.09 36.49 -13.33
CA ARG A 514 7.62 35.51 -14.32
C ARG A 514 7.56 36.18 -15.69
N ASP A 515 8.06 35.50 -16.73
CA ASP A 515 8.04 35.98 -18.12
C ASP A 515 8.54 37.43 -18.31
N GLY A 516 9.57 37.81 -17.54
CA GLY A 516 10.16 39.15 -17.55
C GLY A 516 9.34 40.25 -16.86
N LYS A 517 8.24 39.91 -16.18
CA LYS A 517 7.37 40.83 -15.44
C LYS A 517 7.38 40.52 -13.95
N ILE A 518 7.29 41.54 -13.10
CA ILE A 518 7.12 41.35 -11.66
C ILE A 518 5.64 41.10 -11.36
N ILE A 519 5.34 39.96 -10.76
CA ILE A 519 3.96 39.50 -10.48
C ILE A 519 3.54 39.66 -9.02
N ARG A 520 4.50 39.70 -8.08
CA ARG A 520 4.26 39.80 -6.63
C ARG A 520 5.44 40.48 -5.94
N GLY A 521 5.19 41.26 -4.89
CA GLY A 521 6.22 41.76 -3.99
C GLY A 521 6.36 40.86 -2.77
N SER A 522 7.54 40.82 -2.15
CA SER A 522 7.75 40.20 -0.83
C SER A 522 7.35 41.14 0.30
N ASN A 523 7.41 40.64 1.55
CA ASN A 523 7.57 41.51 2.71
C ASN A 523 8.82 42.41 2.57
N LEU A 524 8.80 43.57 3.23
CA LEU A 524 10.00 44.35 3.53
C LEU A 524 10.76 43.64 4.66
N ALA A 525 12.08 43.50 4.55
CA ALA A 525 12.93 42.97 5.62
C ALA A 525 14.13 43.89 5.84
N CYS A 526 14.38 44.26 7.10
CA CYS A 526 15.43 45.19 7.49
C CYS A 526 16.20 44.65 8.70
N VAL A 527 17.51 44.89 8.75
CA VAL A 527 18.28 44.77 9.99
C VAL A 527 18.34 46.13 10.70
N ASN A 528 18.04 46.18 11.99
CA ASN A 528 18.29 47.37 12.79
C ASN A 528 19.82 47.59 12.88
N PRO A 529 20.36 48.80 12.60
CA PRO A 529 21.79 49.09 12.75
C PRO A 529 22.35 48.66 14.11
N ASP A 530 21.60 48.90 15.19
CA ASP A 530 22.03 48.72 16.58
C ASP A 530 21.85 47.29 17.13
N ASP A 531 21.15 46.40 16.42
CA ASP A 531 21.03 45.00 16.86
C ASP A 531 22.42 44.35 16.90
N ALA A 532 22.75 43.72 18.03
CA ALA A 532 23.99 42.97 18.15
C ALA A 532 24.08 41.84 17.10
N PHE A 533 25.29 41.49 16.68
CA PHE A 533 25.49 40.31 15.85
C PHE A 533 24.98 39.07 16.60
N HIS A 534 24.02 38.33 16.01
CA HIS A 534 23.76 36.96 16.43
C HIS A 534 25.03 36.14 16.16
N SER A 535 25.67 35.68 17.22
CA SER A 535 26.99 35.06 17.18
C SER A 535 26.91 33.57 16.86
N GLU A 536 26.51 33.22 15.64
CA GLU A 536 27.01 31.98 15.03
C GLU A 536 28.53 32.18 14.77
N ILE A 537 29.35 31.22 15.19
CA ILE A 537 30.81 31.32 15.18
C ILE A 537 31.36 30.64 13.92
N GLU A 538 31.46 31.41 12.85
CA GLU A 538 32.42 31.16 11.78
C GLU A 538 33.57 32.17 11.94
N ASP A 539 34.67 31.72 12.56
CA ASP A 539 35.88 32.52 12.75
C ASP A 539 37.03 32.05 11.86
N ALA A 540 37.78 33.01 11.33
CA ALA A 540 38.93 32.77 10.47
C ALA A 540 40.22 32.54 11.28
N SER A 541 40.15 31.69 12.31
CA SER A 541 41.24 31.36 13.25
C SER A 541 42.05 30.10 12.84
N THR A 542 41.80 29.59 11.64
CA THR A 542 42.16 28.25 11.14
C THR A 542 43.66 27.93 10.98
N GLU A 543 44.58 28.79 11.41
CA GLU A 543 46.03 28.48 11.48
C GLU A 543 46.64 28.68 12.88
N GLN A 544 45.88 29.16 13.87
CA GLN A 544 46.38 29.35 15.24
C GLN A 544 45.57 28.56 16.28
N ASP A 545 44.25 28.46 16.11
CA ASP A 545 43.42 27.53 16.90
C ASP A 545 43.78 26.06 16.60
N GLN A 546 44.38 25.75 15.45
CA GLN A 546 44.85 24.40 15.11
C GLN A 546 46.05 23.92 15.95
N LEU A 547 46.69 24.80 16.73
CA LEU A 547 47.76 24.42 17.66
C LEU A 547 47.23 24.26 19.09
N GLU A 548 46.35 25.14 19.57
CA GLU A 548 45.75 24.97 20.91
C GLU A 548 44.64 23.89 20.94
N ASN A 549 43.91 23.67 19.83
CA ASN A 549 43.08 22.48 19.69
C ASN A 549 43.91 21.19 19.62
N PHE A 550 45.21 21.20 19.33
CA PHE A 550 46.00 19.97 19.33
C PHE A 550 46.21 19.44 20.76
N ASP A 551 46.53 20.32 21.70
CA ASP A 551 46.66 19.97 23.13
C ASP A 551 45.27 19.73 23.79
N LEU A 552 44.22 20.44 23.37
CA LEU A 552 42.85 20.19 23.85
C LEU A 552 42.23 18.94 23.24
N GLN A 553 42.51 18.61 21.97
CA GLN A 553 42.15 17.31 21.38
C GLN A 553 42.92 16.19 22.06
N ALA A 554 44.22 16.31 22.34
CA ALA A 554 44.94 15.28 23.10
C ALA A 554 44.27 15.01 24.47
N GLY A 555 43.92 16.05 25.22
CA GLY A 555 43.20 15.93 26.50
C GLY A 555 41.74 15.45 26.39
N ALA A 556 41.11 15.61 25.22
CA ALA A 556 39.76 15.10 24.92
C ALA A 556 39.80 13.67 24.38
N GLU A 557 40.81 13.31 23.59
CA GLU A 557 41.10 11.96 23.08
C GLU A 557 41.53 11.03 24.21
N ASP A 558 42.32 11.48 25.19
CA ASP A 558 42.60 10.69 26.40
C ASP A 558 41.31 10.35 27.18
N LYS A 559 40.34 11.28 27.24
CA LYS A 559 39.03 11.02 27.83
C LYS A 559 38.13 10.16 26.95
N HIS A 560 38.10 10.41 25.64
CA HIS A 560 37.29 9.68 24.69
C HIS A 560 37.78 8.24 24.53
N ASN A 561 39.10 8.00 24.55
CA ASN A 561 39.70 6.68 24.63
C ASN A 561 39.39 6.00 25.97
N ALA A 562 39.40 6.71 27.10
CA ALA A 562 38.98 6.14 28.38
C ALA A 562 37.48 5.76 28.39
N THR A 563 36.60 6.57 27.79
CA THR A 563 35.18 6.24 27.62
C THR A 563 34.97 5.11 26.63
N MET A 564 35.61 5.12 25.44
CA MET A 564 35.55 4.00 24.50
C MET A 564 36.12 2.71 25.08
N MET A 565 37.16 2.76 25.92
CA MET A 565 37.65 1.56 26.61
C MET A 565 36.61 1.03 27.60
N SER A 566 35.91 1.91 28.32
CA SER A 566 34.77 1.52 29.17
C SER A 566 33.63 0.90 28.36
N GLU A 567 33.26 1.51 27.23
CA GLU A 567 32.22 1.01 26.33
C GLU A 567 32.63 -0.31 25.64
N VAL A 568 33.91 -0.49 25.31
CA VAL A 568 34.46 -1.74 24.77
C VAL A 568 34.50 -2.84 25.83
N ASP A 569 34.86 -2.53 27.07
CA ASP A 569 34.81 -3.49 28.19
C ASP A 569 33.35 -3.90 28.50
N GLU A 570 32.39 -2.96 28.45
CA GLU A 570 30.96 -3.26 28.59
C GLU A 570 30.39 -4.06 27.41
N LEU A 571 30.68 -3.67 26.16
CA LEU A 571 30.27 -4.42 24.96
C LEU A 571 30.92 -5.81 24.88
N GLN A 572 32.12 -5.99 25.41
CA GLN A 572 32.76 -7.30 25.47
C GLN A 572 32.14 -8.18 26.55
N ALA A 573 31.72 -7.61 27.69
CA ALA A 573 30.93 -8.33 28.69
C ALA A 573 29.53 -8.71 28.16
N GLU A 574 28.84 -7.81 27.45
CA GLU A 574 27.57 -8.10 26.78
C GLU A 574 27.73 -9.18 25.70
N LYS A 575 28.81 -9.13 24.92
CA LYS A 575 29.16 -10.19 23.96
C LYS A 575 29.39 -11.54 24.64
N GLU A 576 30.11 -11.58 25.76
CA GLU A 576 30.33 -12.82 26.52
C GLU A 576 29.00 -13.37 27.10
N GLN A 577 28.07 -12.50 27.52
CA GLN A 577 26.72 -12.91 27.89
C GLN A 577 25.93 -13.45 26.69
N LEU A 578 25.95 -12.77 25.53
CA LEU A 578 25.25 -13.21 24.32
C LEU A 578 25.83 -14.52 23.74
N GLU A 579 27.14 -14.76 23.86
CA GLU A 579 27.74 -16.06 23.49
C GLU A 579 27.32 -17.18 24.46
N ALA A 580 27.11 -16.88 25.76
CA ALA A 580 26.54 -17.82 26.71
C ALA A 580 25.05 -18.12 26.47
N GLU A 581 24.22 -17.09 26.24
CA GLU A 581 22.80 -17.25 25.90
C GLU A 581 22.61 -18.01 24.58
N LYS A 582 23.46 -17.73 23.57
CA LYS A 582 23.49 -18.49 22.31
C LYS A 582 23.79 -19.97 22.55
N HIS A 583 24.76 -20.31 23.40
CA HIS A 583 25.06 -21.70 23.74
C HIS A 583 23.93 -22.39 24.54
N GLN A 584 23.20 -21.64 25.37
CA GLN A 584 21.99 -22.18 26.02
C GLN A 584 20.88 -22.47 24.99
N LEU A 585 20.63 -21.55 24.05
CA LEU A 585 19.65 -21.74 22.97
C LEU A 585 20.04 -22.89 22.02
N GLU A 586 21.33 -23.08 21.73
CA GLU A 586 21.82 -24.25 20.99
C GLU A 586 21.50 -25.57 21.72
N ALA A 587 21.74 -25.63 23.04
CA ALA A 587 21.43 -26.81 23.86
C ALA A 587 19.91 -27.06 24.00
N GLU A 588 19.08 -26.02 24.09
CA GLU A 588 17.62 -26.15 24.08
C GLU A 588 17.11 -26.60 22.70
N THR A 589 17.76 -26.17 21.61
CA THR A 589 17.46 -26.62 20.24
C THR A 589 17.80 -28.10 20.04
N GLU A 590 18.97 -28.58 20.49
CA GLU A 590 19.32 -30.01 20.46
C GLU A 590 18.32 -30.87 21.27
N LYS A 591 17.85 -30.36 22.42
CA LYS A 591 16.82 -31.02 23.22
C LYS A 591 15.47 -31.08 22.50
N LEU A 592 15.04 -29.99 21.87
CA LEU A 592 13.81 -29.94 21.07
C LEU A 592 13.88 -30.86 19.85
N GLU A 593 15.03 -30.96 19.18
CA GLU A 593 15.24 -31.96 18.12
C GLU A 593 15.12 -33.40 18.64
N ALA A 594 15.63 -33.69 19.84
CA ALA A 594 15.53 -35.02 20.45
C ALA A 594 14.09 -35.37 20.86
N GLU A 595 13.33 -34.40 21.40
CA GLU A 595 11.90 -34.56 21.72
C GLU A 595 11.06 -34.70 20.44
N THR A 596 11.39 -33.97 19.37
CA THR A 596 10.75 -34.10 18.05
C THR A 596 10.96 -35.49 17.46
N LYS A 597 12.20 -36.00 17.43
CA LYS A 597 12.52 -37.36 16.92
C LYS A 597 11.85 -38.47 17.73
N LYS A 598 11.57 -38.24 19.01
CA LYS A 598 10.77 -39.15 19.85
C LYS A 598 9.29 -39.12 19.47
N LEU A 599 8.71 -37.93 19.23
CA LEU A 599 7.33 -37.79 18.76
C LEU A 599 7.12 -38.34 17.35
N GLU A 600 8.10 -38.21 16.45
CA GLU A 600 8.10 -38.86 15.13
C GLU A 600 8.04 -40.38 15.28
N ALA A 601 8.88 -40.98 16.14
CA ALA A 601 8.87 -42.42 16.40
C ALA A 601 7.55 -42.92 17.05
N GLU A 602 6.99 -42.17 18.00
CA GLU A 602 5.68 -42.48 18.60
C GLU A 602 4.53 -42.34 17.59
N THR A 603 4.67 -41.46 16.58
CA THR A 603 3.71 -41.32 15.47
C THR A 603 3.82 -42.47 14.47
N ASP A 604 5.04 -42.92 14.15
CA ASP A 604 5.28 -44.10 13.30
C ASP A 604 4.73 -45.39 13.93
N GLU A 605 4.90 -45.58 15.25
CA GLU A 605 4.27 -46.71 15.98
C GLU A 605 2.74 -46.61 15.96
N LEU A 606 2.16 -45.41 16.14
CA LEU A 606 0.71 -45.21 16.05
C LEU A 606 0.17 -45.52 14.65
N GLN A 607 0.87 -45.07 13.59
CA GLN A 607 0.48 -45.33 12.21
C GLN A 607 0.59 -46.82 11.87
N ALA A 608 1.60 -47.53 12.39
CA ALA A 608 1.71 -48.98 12.24
C ALA A 608 0.52 -49.71 12.90
N HIS A 609 0.15 -49.32 14.13
CA HIS A 609 -1.06 -49.84 14.80
C HIS A 609 -2.36 -49.51 14.04
N MET A 610 -2.45 -48.32 13.45
CA MET A 610 -3.61 -47.93 12.63
C MET A 610 -3.73 -48.82 11.38
N ASN A 611 -2.63 -49.07 10.68
CA ASN A 611 -2.61 -49.94 9.50
C ASN A 611 -2.98 -51.39 9.85
N GLU A 612 -2.51 -51.91 10.99
CA GLU A 612 -2.84 -53.27 11.46
C GLU A 612 -4.33 -53.38 11.83
N LEU A 613 -4.92 -52.34 12.44
CA LEU A 613 -6.37 -52.23 12.66
C LEU A 613 -7.18 -52.11 11.36
N GLU A 614 -6.68 -51.41 10.34
CA GLU A 614 -7.33 -51.37 9.02
C GLU A 614 -7.33 -52.76 8.33
N ASP A 615 -6.23 -53.51 8.42
CA ASP A 615 -6.15 -54.88 7.89
C ASP A 615 -7.10 -55.84 8.64
N GLU A 616 -7.21 -55.74 9.96
CA GLU A 616 -8.24 -56.50 10.72
C GLU A 616 -9.67 -56.10 10.31
N LEU A 617 -9.94 -54.80 10.14
CA LEU A 617 -11.24 -54.29 9.71
C LEU A 617 -11.60 -54.79 8.30
N GLN A 618 -10.65 -54.79 7.36
CA GLN A 618 -10.83 -55.35 6.03
C GLN A 618 -11.04 -56.87 6.07
N ALA A 619 -10.33 -57.62 6.92
CA ALA A 619 -10.56 -59.06 7.09
C ALA A 619 -11.98 -59.36 7.63
N GLY A 620 -12.47 -58.53 8.56
CA GLY A 620 -13.86 -58.55 9.03
C GLY A 620 -14.87 -58.24 7.92
N ALA A 621 -14.58 -57.25 7.06
CA ALA A 621 -15.42 -56.91 5.92
C ALA A 621 -15.47 -58.05 4.87
N TRP A 622 -14.34 -58.67 4.54
CA TRP A 622 -14.25 -59.78 3.59
C TRP A 622 -14.98 -61.04 4.07
N THR A 623 -14.85 -61.39 5.35
CA THR A 623 -15.60 -62.52 5.95
C THR A 623 -17.11 -62.25 5.97
N SER A 624 -17.53 -61.02 6.27
CA SER A 624 -18.94 -60.58 6.19
C SER A 624 -19.50 -60.65 4.76
N TYR A 625 -18.75 -60.13 3.77
CA TYR A 625 -19.12 -60.20 2.34
C TYR A 625 -19.28 -61.63 1.85
N ARG A 626 -18.39 -62.53 2.29
CA ARG A 626 -18.46 -63.95 1.96
C ARG A 626 -19.71 -64.62 2.53
N LEU A 627 -20.08 -64.32 3.77
CA LEU A 627 -21.33 -64.81 4.37
C LEU A 627 -22.56 -64.34 3.58
N PHE A 628 -22.59 -63.05 3.21
CA PHE A 628 -23.64 -62.49 2.35
C PHE A 628 -23.71 -63.15 0.97
N ALA A 629 -22.57 -63.44 0.34
CA ALA A 629 -22.51 -64.12 -0.95
C ALA A 629 -23.00 -65.58 -0.87
N GLU A 630 -22.62 -66.32 0.18
CA GLU A 630 -23.08 -67.70 0.41
C GLU A 630 -24.60 -67.75 0.70
N VAL A 631 -25.14 -66.80 1.48
CA VAL A 631 -26.59 -66.64 1.69
C VAL A 631 -27.33 -66.25 0.40
N ALA A 632 -26.81 -65.30 -0.38
CA ALA A 632 -27.40 -64.88 -1.66
C ALA A 632 -27.45 -66.03 -2.67
N CYS A 633 -26.37 -66.82 -2.79
CA CYS A 633 -26.35 -68.05 -3.58
C CYS A 633 -27.39 -69.08 -3.09
N GLY A 634 -27.57 -69.23 -1.77
CA GLY A 634 -28.61 -70.06 -1.18
C GLY A 634 -30.03 -69.61 -1.57
N VAL A 635 -30.31 -68.31 -1.50
CA VAL A 635 -31.61 -67.73 -1.92
C VAL A 635 -31.85 -67.95 -3.41
N VAL A 636 -30.86 -67.70 -4.28
CA VAL A 636 -30.96 -67.97 -5.72
C VAL A 636 -31.22 -69.45 -6.00
N ALA A 637 -30.56 -70.36 -5.29
CA ALA A 637 -30.80 -71.80 -5.42
C ALA A 637 -32.23 -72.20 -4.99
N ILE A 638 -32.74 -71.64 -3.89
CA ILE A 638 -34.13 -71.88 -3.42
C ILE A 638 -35.14 -71.35 -4.44
N VAL A 639 -34.93 -70.15 -5.00
CA VAL A 639 -35.79 -69.58 -6.06
C VAL A 639 -35.75 -70.47 -7.31
N ALA A 640 -34.57 -70.91 -7.75
CA ALA A 640 -34.41 -71.79 -8.91
C ALA A 640 -35.08 -73.16 -8.72
N VAL A 641 -34.95 -73.79 -7.54
CA VAL A 641 -35.63 -75.05 -7.21
C VAL A 641 -37.15 -74.87 -7.15
N THR A 642 -37.63 -73.73 -6.62
CA THR A 642 -39.06 -73.40 -6.56
C THR A 642 -39.63 -73.18 -7.98
N TRP A 643 -38.90 -72.47 -8.85
CA TRP A 643 -39.24 -72.32 -10.26
C TRP A 643 -39.24 -73.65 -11.01
N ALA A 644 -38.23 -74.50 -10.80
CA ALA A 644 -38.17 -75.83 -11.39
C ALA A 644 -39.33 -76.73 -10.91
N TYR A 645 -39.75 -76.60 -9.65
CA TYR A 645 -40.92 -77.30 -9.10
C TYR A 645 -42.24 -76.79 -9.68
N ILE A 646 -42.40 -75.48 -9.89
CA ILE A 646 -43.56 -74.89 -10.58
C ILE A 646 -43.63 -75.38 -12.03
N LEU A 647 -42.53 -75.27 -12.80
CA LEU A 647 -42.46 -75.77 -14.17
C LEU A 647 -42.70 -77.29 -14.27
N TRP A 648 -42.20 -78.07 -13.30
CA TRP A 648 -42.47 -79.51 -13.22
C TRP A 648 -43.95 -79.80 -12.92
N ARG A 649 -44.58 -79.04 -12.02
CA ARG A 649 -46.00 -79.16 -11.70
C ARG A 649 -46.86 -78.83 -12.91
N GLU A 650 -46.59 -77.72 -13.60
CA GLU A 650 -47.31 -77.32 -14.82
C GLU A 650 -47.13 -78.36 -15.93
N ARG A 651 -45.90 -78.82 -16.17
CA ARG A 651 -45.62 -79.89 -17.15
C ARG A 651 -46.27 -81.22 -16.78
N ARG A 652 -46.45 -81.52 -15.49
CA ARG A 652 -47.16 -82.71 -15.01
C ARG A 652 -48.69 -82.57 -15.10
N GLN A 653 -49.22 -81.34 -15.12
CA GLN A 653 -50.63 -81.08 -15.44
C GLN A 653 -50.89 -81.09 -16.95
N ALA A 654 -49.91 -80.69 -17.78
CA ALA A 654 -49.97 -80.80 -19.24
C ALA A 654 -49.90 -82.25 -19.74
N ASN A 655 -48.99 -83.06 -19.18
CA ASN A 655 -48.74 -84.46 -19.60
C ASN A 655 -49.83 -85.47 -19.16
N PHE A 656 -51.09 -85.06 -19.07
CA PHE A 656 -52.25 -85.97 -18.91
C PHE A 656 -53.10 -86.12 -20.19
N GLN A 657 -52.63 -85.58 -21.32
CA GLN A 657 -53.08 -85.94 -22.67
C GLN A 657 -51.88 -86.17 -23.61
N GLU A 658 -52.13 -86.86 -24.73
CA GLU A 658 -51.24 -87.06 -25.89
C GLU A 658 -49.95 -87.88 -25.68
N ASP A 659 -50.15 -89.11 -25.21
CA ASP A 659 -49.86 -90.35 -25.95
C ASP A 659 -49.12 -90.26 -27.32
N LYS A 660 -47.99 -90.99 -27.44
CA LYS A 660 -47.34 -91.61 -28.66
C LYS A 660 -45.99 -91.09 -29.20
N TYR A 661 -45.27 -92.08 -29.73
CA TYR A 661 -44.09 -92.13 -30.64
C TYR A 661 -42.66 -91.97 -30.10
N GLU A 662 -41.84 -92.95 -30.49
CA GLU A 662 -40.39 -93.10 -30.26
C GLU A 662 -39.56 -92.59 -31.47
N PRO A 663 -38.22 -92.46 -31.35
CA PRO A 663 -37.46 -91.43 -32.08
C PRO A 663 -36.72 -91.88 -33.34
N SER A 664 -36.30 -90.91 -34.16
CA SER A 664 -35.23 -91.10 -35.14
C SER A 664 -34.46 -89.80 -35.48
N SER A 665 -33.14 -89.82 -35.23
CA SER A 665 -32.00 -89.22 -35.98
C SER A 665 -32.04 -87.82 -36.64
N PHE A 666 -30.81 -87.26 -36.81
CA PHE A 666 -30.38 -85.99 -37.44
C PHE A 666 -30.35 -84.75 -36.52
N GLY A 667 -29.30 -83.91 -36.54
CA GLY A 667 -27.98 -84.13 -37.16
C GLY A 667 -27.11 -82.86 -37.33
N LEU A 668 -25.80 -82.99 -37.04
CA LEU A 668 -24.67 -82.09 -37.39
C LEU A 668 -24.65 -80.67 -36.79
N GLY A 669 -23.43 -80.15 -36.54
CA GLY A 669 -23.21 -78.80 -36.00
C GLY A 669 -21.86 -78.54 -35.30
N GLY A 670 -20.79 -79.24 -35.68
CA GLY A 670 -19.49 -79.13 -34.98
C GLY A 670 -18.51 -78.14 -35.62
N PHE A 671 -17.88 -77.29 -34.81
CA PHE A 671 -16.66 -76.54 -35.15
C PHE A 671 -15.57 -76.79 -34.10
N GLY A 672 -14.33 -76.99 -34.54
CA GLY A 672 -13.22 -77.47 -33.71
C GLY A 672 -12.28 -76.39 -33.17
N LEU A 673 -11.63 -76.68 -32.03
CA LEU A 673 -10.63 -75.82 -31.38
C LEU A 673 -9.24 -75.95 -32.06
N ARG A 674 -8.41 -74.90 -31.96
CA ARG A 674 -7.22 -74.92 -31.05
C ARG A 674 -6.36 -73.64 -31.01
N VAL A 675 -6.36 -73.01 -29.82
CA VAL A 675 -5.19 -72.73 -28.95
C VAL A 675 -3.84 -72.31 -29.58
N LYS A 676 -3.31 -71.18 -29.11
CA LYS A 676 -1.86 -71.00 -28.82
C LYS A 676 -1.65 -70.18 -27.53
N LYS A 677 -0.51 -70.40 -26.86
CA LYS A 677 -0.11 -69.73 -25.60
C LYS A 677 0.63 -68.41 -25.87
N GLN A 678 0.61 -67.49 -24.90
CA GLN A 678 1.79 -66.66 -24.58
C GLN A 678 1.84 -66.26 -23.09
N ARG A 679 2.90 -65.54 -22.66
CA ARG A 679 3.22 -65.16 -21.26
C ARG A 679 3.09 -63.64 -21.06
N THR A 680 3.06 -63.22 -19.79
CA THR A 680 3.16 -61.83 -19.30
C THR A 680 4.49 -61.16 -19.68
N PRO A 681 4.56 -59.81 -19.63
CA PRO A 681 5.04 -59.13 -18.41
C PRO A 681 4.08 -58.04 -17.88
N SER A 682 4.52 -57.30 -16.86
CA SER A 682 3.77 -56.35 -16.02
C SER A 682 4.08 -54.87 -16.30
N ILE A 683 3.26 -53.95 -15.75
CA ILE A 683 3.62 -52.57 -15.35
C ILE A 683 2.54 -52.00 -14.40
N TRP A 684 2.92 -51.05 -13.53
CA TRP A 684 2.05 -50.36 -12.56
C TRP A 684 1.61 -48.98 -13.06
N VAL A 685 0.45 -48.49 -12.59
CA VAL A 685 0.07 -47.06 -12.54
C VAL A 685 -0.79 -46.82 -11.29
N HIS A 686 -0.43 -45.84 -10.45
CA HIS A 686 -1.28 -45.33 -9.35
C HIS A 686 -2.28 -44.29 -9.88
N HIS A 687 -3.43 -44.14 -9.22
CA HIS A 687 -4.16 -42.86 -9.12
C HIS A 687 -4.90 -42.73 -7.78
N ALA A 688 -5.27 -41.50 -7.44
CA ALA A 688 -5.65 -41.04 -6.10
C ALA A 688 -6.96 -41.62 -5.53
N SER A 689 -7.07 -41.53 -4.20
CA SER A 689 -8.33 -41.46 -3.44
C SER A 689 -8.42 -40.10 -2.74
N VAL A 690 -9.65 -39.66 -2.43
CA VAL A 690 -9.99 -38.34 -1.86
C VAL A 690 -11.14 -38.52 -0.87
N ASP A 691 -11.10 -37.72 0.21
CA ASP A 691 -12.12 -37.46 1.24
C ASP A 691 -12.62 -38.61 2.14
N GLU A 692 -12.45 -38.40 3.46
CA GLU A 692 -13.23 -39.03 4.52
C GLU A 692 -14.64 -38.42 4.63
N ALA A 693 -15.54 -39.09 5.36
CA ALA A 693 -16.81 -38.49 5.78
C ALA A 693 -17.33 -38.97 7.16
N GLN A 694 -17.48 -37.99 8.07
CA GLN A 694 -18.63 -37.81 8.96
C GLN A 694 -18.91 -38.69 10.23
N MET A 695 -19.33 -37.95 11.28
CA MET A 695 -20.42 -38.19 12.27
C MET A 695 -20.15 -38.75 13.69
N LYS A 696 -20.50 -37.88 14.68
CA LYS A 696 -21.38 -38.06 15.87
C LYS A 696 -21.01 -38.97 17.06
N GLY A 697 -21.30 -38.45 18.27
CA GLY A 697 -21.56 -39.17 19.52
C GLY A 697 -21.19 -38.33 20.77
N VAL A 698 -22.07 -37.51 21.35
CA VAL A 698 -23.16 -37.82 22.34
C VAL A 698 -22.65 -38.10 23.77
N GLY A 699 -23.19 -37.36 24.74
CA GLY A 699 -23.04 -37.52 26.19
C GLY A 699 -23.80 -36.40 26.93
N ASP A 700 -24.71 -36.77 27.85
CA ASP A 700 -25.70 -35.89 28.52
C ASP A 700 -25.61 -35.99 30.08
N GLU A 701 -26.52 -35.30 30.79
CA GLU A 701 -26.77 -35.26 32.26
C GLU A 701 -25.73 -34.48 33.10
N ASP A 702 -26.02 -33.55 34.03
CA ASP A 702 -27.23 -32.78 34.46
C ASP A 702 -26.70 -31.39 35.00
N ASP A 703 -27.35 -30.43 35.69
CA ASP A 703 -28.53 -30.32 36.60
C ASP A 703 -29.02 -28.83 36.64
N ASP A 704 -30.04 -28.47 37.44
CA ASP A 704 -30.64 -27.12 37.63
C ASP A 704 -29.75 -26.13 38.45
N ASP A 705 -29.98 -24.80 38.60
CA ASP A 705 -31.22 -24.11 39.02
C ASP A 705 -31.14 -22.54 38.90
N GLY A 706 -32.30 -21.86 38.82
CA GLY A 706 -32.59 -20.55 39.45
C GLY A 706 -31.99 -19.21 38.92
N PRO A 707 -32.79 -18.29 38.33
CA PRO A 707 -32.36 -16.92 37.99
C PRO A 707 -32.60 -15.88 39.12
N GLY A 708 -31.79 -14.80 39.18
CA GLY A 708 -31.91 -13.75 40.21
C GLY A 708 -31.56 -12.33 39.74
N SER A 709 -32.44 -11.36 40.04
CA SER A 709 -32.26 -9.93 39.76
C SER A 709 -31.65 -9.17 40.94
N GLY A 710 -30.71 -8.24 40.69
CA GLY A 710 -30.13 -7.34 41.70
C GLY A 710 -29.72 -6.00 41.10
N ALA A 711 -29.85 -4.91 41.86
CA ALA A 711 -29.72 -3.53 41.36
C ALA A 711 -28.67 -2.69 42.11
N THR A 712 -28.27 -1.56 41.51
CA THR A 712 -27.45 -0.45 42.07
C THR A 712 -25.98 -0.78 42.41
N THR A 713 -25.03 0.12 42.11
CA THR A 713 -24.88 1.42 42.78
C THR A 713 -24.27 2.52 41.91
N SER A 714 -24.42 3.77 42.36
CA SER A 714 -24.11 5.00 41.63
C SER A 714 -22.75 5.62 41.96
N ARG A 715 -22.20 6.45 41.06
CA ARG A 715 -21.43 7.65 41.40
C ARG A 715 -21.69 8.80 40.42
N THR A 716 -21.42 10.02 40.86
CA THR A 716 -21.97 11.27 40.30
C THR A 716 -21.08 11.95 39.25
N PRO A 717 -21.66 12.75 38.33
CA PRO A 717 -20.92 13.55 37.36
C PRO A 717 -20.32 14.82 37.99
N PHE A 718 -19.33 15.42 37.30
CA PHE A 718 -18.80 16.75 37.63
C PHE A 718 -19.15 17.76 36.55
N LEU A 719 -19.62 18.95 36.98
CA LEU A 719 -19.95 20.08 36.13
C LEU A 719 -18.84 21.14 36.18
N ARG A 720 -18.32 21.54 35.01
CA ARG A 720 -17.75 22.88 34.72
C ARG A 720 -18.00 23.17 33.24
N GLN A 721 -19.02 23.96 32.90
CA GLN A 721 -19.02 25.44 32.84
C GLN A 721 -18.13 26.02 31.73
N VAL A 722 -18.83 26.50 30.69
CA VAL A 722 -18.37 27.40 29.63
C VAL A 722 -17.96 28.76 30.20
N THR A 723 -16.90 29.35 29.66
CA THR A 723 -16.74 30.81 29.46
C THR A 723 -15.93 31.07 28.20
N ASP A 724 -16.44 31.89 27.28
CA ASP A 724 -15.77 32.24 26.03
C ASP A 724 -14.53 33.13 26.23
N ARG A 725 -13.51 32.96 25.38
CA ARG A 725 -12.79 34.07 24.75
C ARG A 725 -11.88 33.67 23.59
#